data_AF-A0ABD3MDF0-F1
#
_entry.id   AF-A0ABD3MDF0-F1
#
_cell.length_a   1.000
_cell.length_b   1.000
_cell.length_c   1.000
_cell.angle_alpha   90.00
_cell.angle_beta   90.00
_cell.angle_gamma   90.00
#
_symmetry.space_group_name_H-M   'P 1'
#
loop_
_entity.id
_entity.type
_entity.pdbx_description
1 polymer ?
#
loop_
_entity_poly.entity_id
_entity_poly.type
_entity_poly.pdbx_seq_one_letter_code
_entity_poly.pdbx_strand_id
1 'polypeptide(L)'
;MLPRSPPRTFNAPPPYLLRIRTLDVVLRIFAAVILLTTIYLFHLHHAHHHVIDDANNVDNYESASGTANSVGGSALRHKMELANYLIQKYDTAQMLEGQKEAMEVGGYRGGNESDFIQMEKEESVISHDFNGTKSNPTALNQQQQNYDAAITNGNNDTSSNSEPATFSQPEQQQDDPPTNIRSLTWQQLQVELLVNELLPTPIPPERTARGFSGIHPDLSPALIDAKRGSIHCPDMVPEVEAVLSSMVAFWNDPVGTRDYNAGGPTDPHIFIPPPLTKEAAKNPRVSRRRYLTFEADTGGWNNLRMSLENVILLAAVSGRTLVMPPDHLLYLLSPGKADEHKERNFDNYINFDTDLLRRVPIITAEKFLELEGGEDGLAPLVHYNETWQEHLRQTAQKCIQMKKSDVFCEDLYDHYLKYGQYSDVSSEWPNESCLIFDEGVFLHGNESLLDLDPEILDRIESFCRNRKMIFYNQTMHEAGIWHFETWQIRKRLLAHFYAMMFFTDPKVGNYYKRFMRDNVRYHDKIYCAAGKIILALQYEDYLLSGNVGNPSPSLDLDAELVGGYSSLHIRRGDLQFKEVKFDSEQWYQNTKEIWKPNEVLYVATDEKNETFFDDFRMHHAGPLRFLNDYMQLAELDQIDPTLYGMIDTIVASRGSVFAGTWFSTFSGFIIRLRGYYGMSKFFSYYSWLDRKYFMHKWMNVGDIKSLYSREFPTGWTSIDGDVFVDNDNEGRESEYGMPRTRDEMDRLKAESAATWLDKRPEVGIPNDGNLARGIARRLTERKPALIGAKRGHIQGCDIDVDSLAYWNDPQGVRDVNFVSPFSHKSSEPKFLVFTPDKGDFNNVRMSFEIICIICAALDRILVLPPEQPMYLLRNDETKRHRGLDGFFDMEGNDYTKRVKYVTMEQFISIEGHAGGLFPVPAETREHVLSAAKVCSRGGTISSWDGVGDPPCEFIHDYLESHATTPNITATHHQCLVFDKGMYETGVPDNPESASEFCGSGNRQIVYVTKEMQEPSLLYIQAGKPPTRMLGHYYGYIHFTDVAVGNYYKRYIRDLFHFRHEIFCAAGKIIKYLQQAAKEQGFQVDSEGGGGYSSLHVRRGDFQYKKMRVSADDWLNTTRDIWLGKEILYITTDEKDKESFFEPFRSAGFELYFLSDFDDLIGVDNIDPNWMGMIDMVVASRGRAFCGTYRSTLTGYINRLRGYYGLSMENSWFGQSEEKQLMHEWRNVNLDTFAREWPDAWIGIDADVAPSQAIF
;
A
#
# COMPACT_ATOMS: atom_id res chain seq x y z
N MET A 1 -38.97 -39.55 -26.64
CA MET A 1 -39.23 -40.09 -28.00
C MET A 1 -38.61 -39.13 -29.01
N LEU A 2 -38.05 -39.62 -30.12
CA LEU A 2 -37.66 -38.79 -31.29
C LEU A 2 -38.89 -38.56 -32.19
N PRO A 3 -39.04 -37.39 -32.85
CA PRO A 3 -38.47 -37.15 -34.20
C PRO A 3 -38.08 -35.67 -34.48
N ARG A 4 -37.51 -35.20 -35.62
CA ARG A 4 -36.63 -35.73 -36.70
C ARG A 4 -36.00 -34.53 -37.50
N SER A 5 -34.95 -34.79 -38.27
CA SER A 5 -34.26 -33.95 -39.30
C SER A 5 -35.15 -33.70 -40.57
N PRO A 6 -34.77 -32.97 -41.68
CA PRO A 6 -33.41 -32.64 -42.22
C PRO A 6 -33.20 -31.25 -42.94
N PRO A 7 -32.00 -30.94 -43.50
CA PRO A 7 -31.68 -29.64 -44.16
C PRO A 7 -31.69 -29.65 -45.71
N ARG A 8 -31.47 -28.49 -46.36
CA ARG A 8 -31.19 -28.35 -47.82
C ARG A 8 -30.18 -27.24 -48.19
N THR A 9 -29.54 -27.44 -49.35
CA THR A 9 -28.44 -26.69 -50.00
C THR A 9 -28.90 -25.50 -50.87
N PHE A 10 -27.97 -24.62 -51.32
CA PHE A 10 -27.80 -24.34 -52.77
C PHE A 10 -26.57 -23.50 -53.22
N ASN A 11 -26.06 -23.86 -54.41
CA ASN A 11 -25.43 -23.06 -55.47
C ASN A 11 -24.03 -22.41 -55.34
N ALA A 12 -23.39 -22.27 -56.51
CA ALA A 12 -22.10 -21.62 -56.73
C ALA A 12 -22.20 -20.55 -57.85
N PRO A 13 -21.37 -19.48 -57.84
CA PRO A 13 -21.42 -18.36 -58.80
C PRO A 13 -20.49 -18.51 -60.03
N PRO A 14 -20.58 -17.63 -61.06
CA PRO A 14 -20.09 -17.91 -62.42
C PRO A 14 -18.86 -17.03 -62.82
N PRO A 15 -18.52 -16.73 -64.10
CA PRO A 15 -17.24 -17.17 -64.67
C PRO A 15 -16.12 -16.11 -64.66
N TYR A 16 -16.30 -14.97 -63.99
CA TYR A 16 -15.39 -13.81 -64.08
C TYR A 16 -14.02 -14.04 -63.41
N LEU A 17 -13.95 -14.96 -62.44
CA LEU A 17 -12.78 -15.22 -61.58
C LEU A 17 -11.55 -15.81 -62.30
N LEU A 18 -11.67 -16.22 -63.57
CA LEU A 18 -10.63 -16.99 -64.27
C LEU A 18 -9.49 -16.15 -64.87
N ARG A 19 -9.69 -14.83 -65.13
CA ARG A 19 -8.63 -13.97 -65.69
C ARG A 19 -7.66 -13.39 -64.66
N ILE A 20 -8.11 -13.22 -63.41
CA ILE A 20 -7.31 -12.57 -62.36
C ILE A 20 -6.18 -13.49 -61.90
N ARG A 21 -6.47 -14.78 -61.70
CA ARG A 21 -5.50 -15.79 -61.21
C ARG A 21 -4.27 -15.97 -62.11
N THR A 22 -4.39 -15.76 -63.42
CA THR A 22 -3.25 -15.85 -64.35
C THR A 22 -2.26 -14.69 -64.24
N LEU A 23 -2.68 -13.51 -63.78
CA LEU A 23 -1.78 -12.36 -63.63
C LEU A 23 -0.98 -12.45 -62.31
N ASP A 24 -1.67 -12.82 -61.24
CA ASP A 24 -1.11 -13.02 -59.89
C ASP A 24 0.03 -14.06 -59.89
N VAL A 25 -0.17 -15.21 -60.55
CA VAL A 25 0.88 -16.25 -60.69
C VAL A 25 2.13 -15.72 -61.42
N VAL A 26 1.97 -14.90 -62.46
CA VAL A 26 3.10 -14.32 -63.21
C VAL A 26 3.86 -13.28 -62.37
N LEU A 27 3.14 -12.45 -61.60
CA LEU A 27 3.74 -11.48 -60.69
C LEU A 27 4.54 -12.16 -59.57
N ARG A 28 4.01 -13.22 -58.95
CA ARG A 28 4.71 -14.00 -57.93
C ARG A 28 5.98 -14.68 -58.46
N ILE A 29 5.95 -15.19 -59.69
CA ILE A 29 7.15 -15.74 -60.35
C ILE A 29 8.20 -14.64 -60.59
N PHE A 30 7.80 -13.45 -61.04
CA PHE A 30 8.72 -12.32 -61.21
C PHE A 30 9.35 -11.87 -59.88
N ALA A 31 8.55 -11.77 -58.81
CA ALA A 31 9.04 -11.44 -57.47
C ALA A 31 10.05 -12.48 -56.95
N ALA A 32 9.78 -13.78 -57.14
CA ALA A 32 10.69 -14.86 -56.75
C ALA A 32 12.02 -14.81 -57.53
N VAL A 33 12.00 -14.49 -58.84
CA VAL A 33 13.21 -14.33 -59.65
C VAL A 33 14.03 -13.11 -59.22
N ILE A 34 13.38 -11.99 -58.85
CA ILE A 34 14.05 -10.80 -58.32
C ILE A 34 14.69 -11.10 -56.95
N LEU A 35 14.00 -11.83 -56.07
CA LEU A 35 14.53 -12.23 -54.77
C LEU A 35 15.76 -13.15 -54.92
N LEU A 36 15.66 -14.18 -55.77
CA LEU A 36 16.76 -15.11 -56.05
C LEU A 36 17.97 -14.43 -56.69
N THR A 37 17.77 -13.49 -57.63
CA THR A 37 18.88 -12.73 -58.22
C THR A 37 19.50 -11.74 -57.21
N THR A 38 18.71 -11.17 -56.31
CA THR A 38 19.23 -10.31 -55.21
C THR A 38 20.09 -11.12 -54.24
N ILE A 39 19.64 -12.31 -53.83
CA ILE A 39 20.42 -13.24 -52.98
C ILE A 39 21.69 -13.71 -53.69
N TYR A 40 21.61 -14.03 -54.98
CA TYR A 40 22.78 -14.41 -55.78
C TYR A 40 23.82 -13.29 -55.88
N LEU A 41 23.39 -12.05 -56.11
CA LEU A 41 24.27 -10.87 -56.13
C LEU A 41 24.86 -10.55 -54.75
N PHE A 42 24.11 -10.77 -53.66
CA PHE A 42 24.60 -10.63 -52.29
C PHE A 42 25.73 -11.63 -51.99
N HIS A 43 25.58 -12.90 -52.38
CA HIS A 43 26.67 -13.88 -52.28
C HIS A 43 27.85 -13.54 -53.19
N LEU A 44 27.63 -13.03 -54.40
CA LEU A 44 28.71 -12.59 -55.29
C LEU A 44 29.54 -11.44 -54.68
N HIS A 45 28.88 -10.49 -54.00
CA HIS A 45 29.55 -9.38 -53.33
C HIS A 45 30.40 -9.85 -52.14
N HIS A 46 29.92 -10.86 -51.39
CA HIS A 46 30.64 -11.43 -50.25
C HIS A 46 31.74 -12.45 -50.62
N ALA A 47 31.73 -13.01 -51.83
CA ALA A 47 32.78 -13.93 -52.31
C ALA A 47 34.15 -13.27 -52.55
N HIS A 48 34.24 -11.93 -52.54
CA HIS A 48 35.44 -11.18 -52.94
C HIS A 48 36.44 -10.85 -51.83
N HIS A 49 36.25 -11.36 -50.60
CA HIS A 49 37.19 -11.18 -49.48
C HIS A 49 37.58 -12.51 -48.80
N HIS A 50 38.30 -13.37 -49.53
CA HIS A 50 39.25 -14.33 -48.96
C HIS A 50 40.65 -13.69 -48.97
N VAL A 51 41.37 -13.60 -47.84
CA VAL A 51 42.29 -14.60 -47.23
C VAL A 51 43.62 -14.75 -48.00
N ILE A 52 44.70 -15.12 -47.29
CA ILE A 52 46.10 -15.35 -47.73
C ILE A 52 46.97 -14.08 -47.82
N ASP A 53 47.55 -13.67 -46.68
CA ASP A 53 49.00 -13.81 -46.43
C ASP A 53 49.31 -13.58 -44.91
N ASP A 54 50.59 -13.61 -44.52
CA ASP A 54 51.12 -13.33 -43.16
C ASP A 54 50.65 -14.21 -41.99
N ALA A 55 50.56 -15.52 -42.22
CA ALA A 55 50.75 -16.51 -41.17
C ALA A 55 52.25 -16.75 -40.87
N ASN A 56 53.01 -15.70 -40.46
CA ASN A 56 54.41 -15.81 -40.00
C ASN A 56 54.94 -14.52 -39.30
N ASN A 57 54.54 -14.28 -38.04
CA ASN A 57 55.49 -13.88 -37.00
C ASN A 57 54.89 -13.99 -35.60
N VAL A 58 55.54 -14.79 -34.76
CA VAL A 58 55.49 -14.65 -33.30
C VAL A 58 56.67 -13.74 -32.92
N ASP A 59 56.59 -13.10 -31.76
CA ASP A 59 57.59 -12.16 -31.22
C ASP A 59 57.81 -10.88 -32.06
N ASN A 60 57.15 -9.77 -31.67
CA ASN A 60 57.87 -8.62 -31.10
C ASN A 60 56.96 -7.46 -30.62
N TYR A 61 57.48 -6.76 -29.61
CA TYR A 61 57.14 -5.41 -29.14
C TYR A 61 55.76 -5.10 -28.53
N GLU A 62 55.79 -4.94 -27.21
CA GLU A 62 54.96 -4.02 -26.44
C GLU A 62 55.17 -2.55 -26.88
N SER A 63 54.36 -1.63 -26.34
CA SER A 63 54.52 -0.16 -26.37
C SER A 63 54.28 0.59 -27.70
N ALA A 64 53.01 0.88 -27.99
CA ALA A 64 52.62 2.08 -28.72
C ALA A 64 51.22 2.57 -28.27
N SER A 65 51.14 3.80 -27.75
CA SER A 65 49.87 4.44 -27.38
C SER A 65 49.17 5.05 -28.60
N GLY A 66 47.90 4.72 -28.84
CA GLY A 66 47.12 5.29 -29.95
C GLY A 66 45.62 5.04 -29.82
N THR A 67 44.80 6.01 -30.24
CA THR A 67 43.34 6.02 -30.05
C THR A 67 42.55 5.55 -31.28
N ALA A 68 41.35 5.02 -30.99
CA ALA A 68 40.13 4.97 -31.82
C ALA A 68 39.91 3.83 -32.85
N ASN A 69 38.67 3.32 -32.81
CA ASN A 69 37.86 2.76 -33.89
C ASN A 69 38.37 1.54 -34.68
N SER A 70 37.98 0.32 -34.23
CA SER A 70 37.86 -0.82 -35.16
C SER A 70 36.55 -0.69 -35.97
N VAL A 71 36.66 -0.74 -37.30
CA VAL A 71 35.56 -0.39 -38.22
C VAL A 71 34.56 -1.54 -38.45
N GLY A 72 34.91 -2.78 -38.07
CA GLY A 72 34.07 -3.96 -38.30
C GLY A 72 32.75 -3.97 -37.50
N GLY A 73 32.80 -3.57 -36.22
CA GLY A 73 31.64 -3.67 -35.32
C GLY A 73 30.51 -2.69 -35.64
N SER A 74 30.85 -1.44 -36.00
CA SER A 74 29.87 -0.43 -36.39
C SER A 74 29.23 -0.74 -37.76
N ALA A 75 29.99 -1.28 -38.70
CA ALA A 75 29.49 -1.69 -40.01
C ALA A 75 28.48 -2.85 -39.93
N LEU A 76 28.60 -3.74 -38.93
CA LEU A 76 27.59 -4.79 -38.69
C LEU A 76 26.34 -4.21 -38.01
N ARG A 77 26.52 -3.37 -36.98
CA ARG A 77 25.40 -2.76 -36.25
C ARG A 77 24.54 -1.86 -37.15
N HIS A 78 25.16 -1.00 -37.96
CA HIS A 78 24.45 -0.14 -38.92
C HIS A 78 23.77 -0.97 -40.04
N LYS A 79 24.24 -2.18 -40.36
CA LYS A 79 23.53 -3.10 -41.27
C LYS A 79 22.30 -3.74 -40.61
N MET A 80 22.37 -4.08 -39.32
CA MET A 80 21.21 -4.57 -38.56
C MET A 80 20.19 -3.46 -38.30
N GLU A 81 20.61 -2.24 -37.96
CA GLU A 81 19.71 -1.07 -37.87
C GLU A 81 19.07 -0.75 -39.23
N LEU A 82 19.82 -0.83 -40.34
CA LEU A 82 19.26 -0.63 -41.68
C LEU A 82 18.31 -1.78 -42.07
N ALA A 83 18.61 -3.02 -41.70
CA ALA A 83 17.71 -4.16 -41.91
C ALA A 83 16.41 -3.98 -41.11
N ASN A 84 16.49 -3.65 -39.82
CA ASN A 84 15.33 -3.42 -38.97
C ASN A 84 14.53 -2.19 -39.41
N TYR A 85 15.18 -1.11 -39.84
CA TYR A 85 14.51 0.06 -40.45
C TYR A 85 13.84 -0.30 -41.78
N LEU A 86 14.47 -1.13 -42.63
CA LEU A 86 13.88 -1.58 -43.89
C LEU A 86 12.74 -2.58 -43.67
N ILE A 87 12.81 -3.44 -42.66
CA ILE A 87 11.72 -4.33 -42.23
C ILE A 87 10.57 -3.48 -41.68
N GLN A 88 10.81 -2.61 -40.71
CA GLN A 88 9.79 -1.73 -40.14
C GLN A 88 9.14 -0.83 -41.21
N LYS A 89 9.91 -0.36 -42.21
CA LYS A 89 9.41 0.40 -43.36
C LYS A 89 8.70 -0.46 -44.39
N TYR A 90 9.09 -1.71 -44.57
CA TYR A 90 8.40 -2.70 -45.41
C TYR A 90 7.07 -3.13 -44.78
N ASP A 91 7.04 -3.35 -43.46
CA ASP A 91 5.84 -3.64 -42.68
C ASP A 91 4.91 -2.42 -42.64
N THR A 92 5.45 -1.20 -42.54
CA THR A 92 4.66 0.04 -42.67
C THR A 92 4.14 0.21 -44.11
N ALA A 93 4.91 -0.19 -45.12
CA ALA A 93 4.45 -0.17 -46.51
C ALA A 93 3.39 -1.25 -46.78
N GLN A 94 3.56 -2.47 -46.28
CA GLN A 94 2.57 -3.56 -46.27
C GLN A 94 1.30 -3.14 -45.51
N MET A 95 1.42 -2.42 -44.39
CA MET A 95 0.28 -1.80 -43.71
C MET A 95 -0.41 -0.76 -44.61
N LEU A 96 0.32 0.17 -45.23
CA LEU A 96 -0.25 1.22 -46.07
C LEU A 96 -0.83 0.70 -47.41
N GLU A 97 -0.25 -0.37 -47.96
CA GLU A 97 -0.66 -1.01 -49.20
C GLU A 97 -1.82 -1.98 -48.95
N GLY A 98 -1.78 -2.77 -47.87
CA GLY A 98 -2.92 -3.52 -47.37
C GLY A 98 -4.08 -2.63 -46.92
N GLN A 99 -3.80 -1.46 -46.31
CA GLN A 99 -4.81 -0.44 -46.05
C GLN A 99 -5.40 0.11 -47.35
N LYS A 100 -4.60 0.33 -48.40
CA LYS A 100 -5.11 0.76 -49.71
C LYS A 100 -5.96 -0.31 -50.40
N GLU A 101 -5.47 -1.54 -50.50
CA GLU A 101 -6.25 -2.65 -51.07
C GLU A 101 -7.57 -2.81 -50.30
N ALA A 102 -7.51 -2.78 -48.96
CA ALA A 102 -8.69 -2.83 -48.12
C ALA A 102 -9.58 -1.56 -48.26
N MET A 103 -9.06 -0.35 -48.49
CA MET A 103 -9.89 0.81 -48.84
C MET A 103 -10.58 0.63 -50.21
N GLU A 104 -9.91 0.02 -51.18
CA GLU A 104 -10.42 -0.19 -52.54
C GLU A 104 -11.45 -1.34 -52.64
N VAL A 105 -11.36 -2.39 -51.81
CA VAL A 105 -12.47 -3.34 -51.59
C VAL A 105 -13.44 -2.94 -50.46
N GLY A 106 -13.25 -1.75 -49.86
CA GLY A 106 -14.15 -1.14 -48.87
C GLY A 106 -14.05 -1.69 -47.43
N GLY A 107 -13.10 -2.57 -47.16
CA GLY A 107 -12.80 -3.19 -45.86
C GLY A 107 -11.85 -2.42 -44.94
N TYR A 108 -11.28 -1.28 -45.33
CA TYR A 108 -10.58 -0.39 -44.39
C TYR A 108 -11.27 0.96 -44.23
N ARG A 109 -11.77 1.19 -43.01
CA ARG A 109 -12.10 2.50 -42.46
C ARG A 109 -11.30 2.62 -41.17
N GLY A 110 -10.56 3.71 -41.00
CA GLY A 110 -9.68 3.88 -39.83
C GLY A 110 -10.42 3.73 -38.51
N GLY A 111 -9.77 3.10 -37.52
CA GLY A 111 -10.38 2.56 -36.30
C GLY A 111 -11.48 3.42 -35.68
N ASN A 112 -12.72 2.96 -35.81
CA ASN A 112 -13.89 3.56 -35.19
C ASN A 112 -14.98 2.50 -35.02
N GLU A 113 -15.21 2.07 -33.77
CA GLU A 113 -16.52 1.65 -33.22
C GLU A 113 -17.17 0.36 -33.78
N SER A 114 -16.78 -0.10 -34.96
CA SER A 114 -17.42 -1.21 -35.69
C SER A 114 -16.86 -2.59 -35.33
N ASP A 115 -15.56 -2.72 -35.08
CA ASP A 115 -14.96 -3.89 -34.43
C ASP A 115 -15.57 -4.10 -33.03
N PHE A 116 -16.00 -2.99 -32.41
CA PHE A 116 -16.61 -3.00 -31.09
C PHE A 116 -18.09 -3.44 -31.11
N ILE A 117 -18.89 -2.91 -32.04
CA ILE A 117 -20.26 -3.35 -32.33
C ILE A 117 -20.31 -4.84 -32.78
N GLN A 118 -19.19 -5.41 -33.26
CA GLN A 118 -19.13 -6.85 -33.55
C GLN A 118 -18.96 -7.70 -32.27
N MET A 119 -18.22 -7.24 -31.24
CA MET A 119 -18.22 -7.91 -29.93
C MET A 119 -19.61 -7.89 -29.27
N GLU A 120 -20.33 -6.79 -29.38
CA GLU A 120 -21.68 -6.63 -28.84
C GLU A 120 -22.70 -7.63 -29.44
N LYS A 121 -22.52 -8.01 -30.72
CA LYS A 121 -23.38 -8.96 -31.43
C LYS A 121 -23.06 -10.43 -31.18
N GLU A 122 -21.88 -10.75 -30.64
CA GLU A 122 -21.52 -12.13 -30.29
C GLU A 122 -22.03 -12.51 -28.88
N GLU A 123 -22.14 -11.55 -27.94
CA GLU A 123 -22.62 -11.80 -26.57
C GLU A 123 -24.13 -11.56 -26.37
N SER A 124 -24.78 -10.73 -27.19
CA SER A 124 -26.22 -10.43 -27.08
C SER A 124 -27.16 -11.61 -27.42
N VAL A 125 -26.62 -12.78 -27.75
CA VAL A 125 -27.37 -14.03 -28.01
C VAL A 125 -27.95 -14.66 -26.74
N ILE A 126 -27.50 -14.23 -25.54
CA ILE A 126 -27.89 -14.85 -24.25
C ILE A 126 -29.05 -14.12 -23.55
N SER A 127 -29.42 -12.90 -23.94
CA SER A 127 -30.49 -12.12 -23.27
C SER A 127 -31.50 -11.51 -24.26
N HIS A 128 -32.45 -12.33 -24.72
CA HIS A 128 -33.63 -11.89 -25.46
C HIS A 128 -34.90 -12.57 -24.93
N ASP A 129 -35.51 -11.96 -23.91
CA ASP A 129 -36.97 -11.97 -23.72
C ASP A 129 -37.41 -10.93 -22.66
N PHE A 130 -37.64 -9.69 -23.09
CA PHE A 130 -38.71 -8.79 -22.64
C PHE A 130 -38.79 -7.60 -23.60
N ASN A 131 -40.00 -7.05 -23.85
CA ASN A 131 -40.28 -6.28 -25.07
C ASN A 131 -41.33 -5.17 -24.86
N GLY A 132 -41.17 -4.04 -25.57
CA GLY A 132 -42.03 -2.86 -25.53
C GLY A 132 -41.41 -1.70 -24.72
N THR A 133 -41.47 -0.43 -25.15
CA THR A 133 -42.06 0.13 -26.39
C THR A 133 -41.34 1.42 -26.78
N LYS A 134 -41.23 1.72 -28.09
CA LYS A 134 -40.55 2.93 -28.60
C LYS A 134 -41.50 4.12 -28.77
N SER A 135 -41.02 5.33 -28.48
CA SER A 135 -41.54 6.61 -29.00
C SER A 135 -40.39 7.56 -29.32
N ASN A 136 -40.43 8.23 -30.47
CA ASN A 136 -39.28 8.97 -31.02
C ASN A 136 -39.12 10.39 -30.44
N PRO A 137 -37.88 10.92 -30.33
CA PRO A 137 -37.62 12.33 -30.03
C PRO A 137 -37.59 13.20 -31.29
N THR A 138 -38.33 14.30 -31.35
CA THR A 138 -38.04 15.46 -32.23
C THR A 138 -38.91 16.69 -31.90
N ALA A 139 -38.39 17.66 -31.13
CA ALA A 139 -38.94 19.03 -31.08
C ALA A 139 -37.93 20.08 -30.55
N LEU A 140 -37.49 20.95 -31.45
CA LEU A 140 -36.99 22.33 -31.27
C LEU A 140 -36.08 22.69 -30.06
N ASN A 141 -34.82 22.97 -30.39
CA ASN A 141 -34.14 24.18 -29.89
C ASN A 141 -34.99 25.43 -30.18
N GLN A 142 -35.38 26.21 -29.17
CA GLN A 142 -35.65 27.65 -29.30
C GLN A 142 -35.78 28.35 -27.92
N GLN A 143 -35.48 29.66 -27.90
CA GLN A 143 -35.69 30.59 -26.78
C GLN A 143 -34.80 30.44 -25.53
N GLN A 144 -33.48 30.56 -25.71
CA GLN A 144 -32.60 31.13 -24.69
C GLN A 144 -32.26 32.59 -25.06
N GLN A 145 -33.15 33.52 -24.70
CA GLN A 145 -32.95 34.97 -24.81
C GLN A 145 -33.90 35.71 -23.86
N ASN A 146 -33.47 36.85 -23.34
CA ASN A 146 -34.08 37.66 -22.27
C ASN A 146 -33.99 37.05 -20.86
N TYR A 147 -32.96 37.44 -20.09
CA TYR A 147 -33.16 38.12 -18.79
C TYR A 147 -31.87 38.81 -18.33
N ASP A 148 -31.47 39.86 -19.06
CA ASP A 148 -30.30 40.69 -18.74
C ASP A 148 -30.72 42.18 -18.73
N ALA A 149 -31.23 42.67 -17.59
CA ALA A 149 -31.81 44.02 -17.49
C ALA A 149 -31.96 44.57 -16.04
N ALA A 150 -30.92 44.49 -15.20
CA ALA A 150 -30.95 45.03 -13.82
C ALA A 150 -29.70 45.83 -13.38
N ILE A 151 -29.08 46.52 -14.35
CA ILE A 151 -28.32 47.80 -14.24
C ILE A 151 -28.00 48.30 -12.80
N THR A 152 -26.71 48.17 -12.42
CA THR A 152 -25.83 49.12 -11.67
C THR A 152 -26.42 50.04 -10.57
N ASN A 153 -25.75 50.21 -9.43
CA ASN A 153 -24.71 51.27 -9.24
C ASN A 153 -24.14 51.26 -7.81
N GLY A 154 -22.94 51.85 -7.62
CA GLY A 154 -22.56 52.51 -6.36
C GLY A 154 -21.29 52.00 -5.66
N ASN A 155 -20.12 52.56 -6.03
CA ASN A 155 -18.92 52.52 -5.18
C ASN A 155 -19.06 53.50 -3.99
N ASN A 156 -18.31 53.29 -2.89
CA ASN A 156 -17.29 54.23 -2.40
C ASN A 156 -16.65 53.82 -1.04
N ASP A 157 -15.36 53.49 -1.09
CA ASP A 157 -14.24 54.08 -0.33
C ASP A 157 -14.12 54.16 1.22
N THR A 158 -12.85 54.01 1.64
CA THR A 158 -12.15 54.65 2.78
C THR A 158 -12.29 54.13 4.24
N SER A 159 -11.52 53.07 4.53
CA SER A 159 -10.30 53.09 5.37
C SER A 159 -10.26 53.67 6.81
N SER A 160 -9.52 52.92 7.65
CA SER A 160 -8.47 53.35 8.61
C SER A 160 -8.73 53.31 10.13
N ASN A 161 -7.79 52.62 10.77
CA ASN A 161 -7.50 52.32 12.17
C ASN A 161 -7.84 53.40 13.23
N SER A 162 -8.30 52.96 14.41
CA SER A 162 -7.72 53.43 15.68
C SER A 162 -7.98 52.47 16.85
N GLU A 163 -6.97 52.36 17.72
CA GLU A 163 -6.91 51.63 19.00
C GLU A 163 -6.09 52.53 19.96
N PRO A 164 -5.98 52.28 21.28
CA PRO A 164 -6.80 51.44 22.16
C PRO A 164 -7.34 52.21 23.40
N ALA A 165 -8.26 51.60 24.18
CA ALA A 165 -8.55 52.01 25.56
C ALA A 165 -9.10 50.85 26.41
N THR A 166 -8.52 50.63 27.59
CA THR A 166 -8.88 49.55 28.55
C THR A 166 -9.93 49.98 29.57
N PHE A 167 -10.85 49.09 29.99
CA PHE A 167 -11.02 48.68 31.41
C PHE A 167 -12.08 47.59 31.68
N SER A 168 -11.79 46.71 32.66
CA SER A 168 -12.70 45.84 33.47
C SER A 168 -13.47 44.66 32.82
N GLN A 169 -13.60 43.59 33.63
CA GLN A 169 -14.25 42.29 33.39
C GLN A 169 -15.68 42.23 34.01
N PRO A 170 -16.39 41.07 34.03
CA PRO A 170 -16.85 40.26 32.89
C PRO A 170 -18.36 39.93 32.99
N GLU A 171 -19.00 39.55 31.88
CA GLU A 171 -20.32 38.88 31.87
C GLU A 171 -20.28 37.63 30.96
N GLN A 172 -21.14 36.64 31.24
CA GLN A 172 -21.15 35.33 30.59
C GLN A 172 -22.11 35.32 29.39
N GLN A 173 -21.71 34.72 28.26
CA GLN A 173 -22.61 34.40 27.15
C GLN A 173 -22.16 33.13 26.41
N GLN A 174 -23.04 32.60 25.56
CA GLN A 174 -23.06 31.23 25.06
C GLN A 174 -23.73 31.24 23.67
N ASP A 175 -23.11 30.65 22.65
CA ASP A 175 -23.55 30.77 21.25
C ASP A 175 -23.72 29.42 20.52
N ASP A 176 -24.45 29.45 19.39
CA ASP A 176 -25.06 28.31 18.71
C ASP A 176 -24.67 28.28 17.20
N PRO A 177 -24.54 27.09 16.57
CA PRO A 177 -23.49 26.94 15.55
C PRO A 177 -24.01 26.43 14.15
N PRO A 178 -23.10 26.33 13.16
CA PRO A 178 -23.27 26.54 10.95
C PRO A 178 -24.19 25.72 9.98
N THR A 179 -23.67 25.18 8.83
CA THR A 179 -24.22 23.98 8.06
C THR A 179 -23.50 23.42 6.79
N ASN A 180 -22.53 24.07 6.12
CA ASN A 180 -22.12 23.71 4.73
C ASN A 180 -20.75 23.02 4.54
N ILE A 181 -20.74 21.79 4.01
CA ILE A 181 -19.61 21.10 3.33
C ILE A 181 -18.43 22.03 2.91
N ARG A 182 -18.43 22.55 1.67
CA ARG A 182 -17.31 23.22 0.97
C ARG A 182 -17.12 24.67 1.40
N SER A 183 -17.20 25.00 2.68
CA SER A 183 -16.82 26.36 3.10
C SER A 183 -16.09 26.45 4.41
N LEU A 184 -15.55 25.33 4.89
CA LEU A 184 -15.24 25.30 6.30
C LEU A 184 -13.84 24.77 6.72
N THR A 185 -12.76 24.57 5.88
CA THR A 185 -11.27 24.15 6.16
C THR A 185 -10.42 22.72 5.40
N TRP A 186 -10.12 21.26 5.58
CA TRP A 186 -10.28 19.82 6.45
C TRP A 186 -10.03 19.29 8.04
N GLN A 187 -9.56 19.99 9.11
CA GLN A 187 -8.98 19.85 10.46
C GLN A 187 -9.83 20.60 11.47
N GLN A 188 -10.43 21.69 11.04
CA GLN A 188 -11.68 22.15 11.58
C GLN A 188 -12.71 21.03 11.50
N LEU A 189 -13.10 20.63 10.31
CA LEU A 189 -13.89 19.46 9.88
C LEU A 189 -13.98 18.42 10.97
N GLN A 190 -12.77 17.97 11.21
CA GLN A 190 -12.10 16.97 11.98
C GLN A 190 -12.44 17.00 13.47
N VAL A 191 -13.19 18.03 13.87
CA VAL A 191 -13.63 18.35 15.21
C VAL A 191 -15.04 17.73 15.36
N GLU A 192 -16.02 17.80 14.44
CA GLU A 192 -17.47 17.58 14.74
C GLU A 192 -18.08 16.40 15.65
N LEU A 193 -18.13 15.02 15.87
CA LEU A 193 -17.89 13.49 15.53
C LEU A 193 -17.82 12.89 16.96
N LEU A 194 -17.20 13.50 17.99
CA LEU A 194 -16.43 14.76 18.16
C LEU A 194 -17.03 15.61 19.30
N VAL A 195 -17.82 16.63 18.97
CA VAL A 195 -19.02 17.22 19.64
C VAL A 195 -20.28 16.61 19.04
N ASN A 196 -20.28 15.33 18.63
CA ASN A 196 -21.50 14.81 18.02
C ASN A 196 -21.67 13.27 18.03
N GLU A 197 -20.72 12.46 18.49
CA GLU A 197 -20.88 11.02 18.74
C GLU A 197 -21.58 10.12 17.68
N LEU A 198 -21.68 10.46 16.38
CA LEU A 198 -22.29 9.53 15.39
C LEU A 198 -21.30 8.42 15.01
N LEU A 199 -20.03 8.53 15.36
CA LEU A 199 -18.97 7.70 14.80
C LEU A 199 -19.06 6.29 15.36
N PRO A 200 -19.75 5.27 14.82
CA PRO A 200 -20.00 3.98 15.52
C PRO A 200 -18.69 3.21 15.68
N THR A 201 -18.24 2.64 16.85
CA THR A 201 -17.26 1.59 17.43
C THR A 201 -15.71 1.84 18.00
N PRO A 202 -14.35 1.94 17.48
CA PRO A 202 -13.27 1.71 16.31
C PRO A 202 -13.12 0.73 15.01
N ILE A 203 -12.27 -0.30 14.82
CA ILE A 203 -12.64 -1.70 14.44
C ILE A 203 -11.62 -2.65 15.07
N PRO A 204 -11.95 -3.88 15.55
CA PRO A 204 -11.16 -4.53 16.57
C PRO A 204 -10.38 -5.57 15.86
N PRO A 205 -9.30 -5.20 15.16
CA PRO A 205 -9.31 -5.63 13.80
C PRO A 205 -9.18 -7.12 13.57
N GLU A 206 -9.18 -8.11 14.49
CA GLU A 206 -9.26 -9.60 14.33
C GLU A 206 -9.96 -10.28 13.09
N ARG A 207 -10.54 -9.59 12.07
CA ARG A 207 -11.35 -10.13 10.95
C ARG A 207 -10.77 -10.10 9.50
N THR A 208 -9.81 -10.93 9.09
CA THR A 208 -9.04 -10.89 7.79
C THR A 208 -9.50 -10.29 6.44
N ALA A 209 -8.57 -10.18 5.49
CA ALA A 209 -8.85 -9.69 4.15
C ALA A 209 -9.31 -10.87 3.32
N ARG A 210 -10.24 -11.69 3.83
CA ARG A 210 -10.86 -12.78 3.06
C ARG A 210 -11.49 -12.32 1.74
N GLY A 211 -11.50 -11.00 1.48
CA GLY A 211 -12.35 -10.36 0.51
C GLY A 211 -13.76 -10.83 0.76
N PHE A 212 -14.48 -11.02 -0.33
CA PHE A 212 -15.72 -11.77 -0.26
C PHE A 212 -15.43 -13.29 -0.31
N SER A 213 -15.32 -13.97 0.85
CA SER A 213 -15.22 -15.44 0.89
C SER A 213 -16.38 -16.17 1.56
N GLY A 214 -16.91 -15.65 2.68
CA GLY A 214 -17.80 -16.41 3.56
C GLY A 214 -17.19 -17.69 4.18
N ILE A 215 -15.88 -17.92 4.06
CA ILE A 215 -15.21 -19.14 4.53
C ILE A 215 -15.08 -19.15 6.05
N HIS A 216 -15.33 -20.31 6.67
CA HIS A 216 -15.25 -20.46 8.13
C HIS A 216 -13.78 -20.39 8.63
N PRO A 217 -13.50 -19.79 9.81
CA PRO A 217 -12.29 -20.01 10.62
C PRO A 217 -11.33 -21.14 10.20
N ASP A 218 -11.76 -22.38 10.38
CA ASP A 218 -10.93 -23.60 10.27
C ASP A 218 -10.64 -24.02 8.82
N LEU A 219 -11.22 -23.32 7.84
CA LEU A 219 -11.06 -23.54 6.40
C LEU A 219 -10.22 -22.44 5.73
N SER A 220 -9.58 -21.57 6.52
CA SER A 220 -8.63 -20.58 6.04
C SER A 220 -7.26 -20.72 6.73
N PRO A 221 -6.43 -21.72 6.38
CA PRO A 221 -5.14 -21.95 7.04
C PRO A 221 -4.15 -20.81 6.80
N ALA A 222 -4.25 -20.15 5.65
CA ALA A 222 -3.44 -18.98 5.28
C ALA A 222 -3.82 -17.68 6.04
N LEU A 223 -4.66 -17.81 7.07
CA LEU A 223 -5.16 -16.72 7.90
C LEU A 223 -4.95 -16.97 9.41
N ILE A 224 -4.21 -18.02 9.74
CA ILE A 224 -3.78 -18.41 11.08
C ILE A 224 -2.58 -17.53 11.45
N ASP A 225 -2.79 -16.37 12.09
CA ASP A 225 -1.82 -15.31 12.53
C ASP A 225 -1.87 -14.00 11.73
N ALA A 226 -2.60 -13.99 10.62
CA ALA A 226 -2.86 -12.85 9.74
C ALA A 226 -3.54 -11.71 10.52
N LYS A 227 -3.23 -10.39 10.41
CA LYS A 227 -3.87 -9.28 11.19
C LYS A 227 -4.13 -7.90 10.46
N ARG A 228 -5.20 -7.06 10.68
CA ARG A 228 -5.44 -5.75 9.94
C ARG A 228 -4.53 -4.55 10.10
N GLY A 229 -4.19 -4.08 8.91
CA GLY A 229 -4.51 -2.73 8.46
C GLY A 229 -3.47 -1.75 8.84
N SER A 230 -3.00 -1.03 7.84
CA SER A 230 -2.15 0.12 7.99
C SER A 230 -1.58 0.65 6.73
N ILE A 231 -1.55 1.95 6.77
CA ILE A 231 -0.94 2.91 5.90
C ILE A 231 -0.85 4.13 6.82
N HIS A 232 0.31 4.78 6.87
CA HIS A 232 0.79 5.45 8.07
C HIS A 232 1.04 6.94 8.03
N CYS A 233 0.61 7.71 9.04
CA CYS A 233 0.40 9.09 8.70
C CYS A 233 0.21 10.20 9.79
N PRO A 234 1.17 11.15 10.15
CA PRO A 234 1.25 11.92 11.41
C PRO A 234 0.16 13.01 11.38
N ASP A 235 0.31 14.15 12.04
CA ASP A 235 -0.51 15.32 11.69
C ASP A 235 -2.02 15.13 11.97
N MET A 236 -2.35 14.01 12.60
CA MET A 236 -3.61 13.32 12.68
C MET A 236 -3.61 12.64 14.05
N VAL A 237 -4.67 12.65 14.88
CA VAL A 237 -4.55 11.90 16.16
C VAL A 237 -4.68 10.39 15.85
N PRO A 238 -3.99 9.47 16.54
CA PRO A 238 -4.03 8.02 16.21
C PRO A 238 -5.23 7.07 16.46
N GLU A 239 -6.07 7.21 17.49
CA GLU A 239 -7.39 6.53 17.63
C GLU A 239 -8.30 6.81 16.42
N VAL A 240 -7.82 7.41 15.33
CA VAL A 240 -8.47 7.40 14.03
C VAL A 240 -7.65 6.89 12.90
N GLU A 241 -6.36 6.78 13.07
CA GLU A 241 -5.65 5.79 12.30
C GLU A 241 -6.27 4.43 12.63
N ALA A 242 -6.98 4.33 13.76
CA ALA A 242 -7.92 3.27 14.09
C ALA A 242 -9.32 3.25 13.41
N VAL A 243 -9.67 4.11 12.42
CA VAL A 243 -10.69 4.03 11.31
C VAL A 243 -10.25 4.67 10.00
N LEU A 244 -8.97 4.97 9.77
CA LEU A 244 -8.50 5.01 8.38
C LEU A 244 -7.13 4.37 8.12
N SER A 245 -7.03 3.09 8.52
CA SER A 245 -5.93 2.16 8.13
C SER A 245 -6.17 0.61 7.84
N SER A 246 -7.15 -0.11 8.44
CA SER A 246 -7.93 -1.32 7.97
C SER A 246 -9.25 -1.33 7.06
N MET A 247 -9.54 -0.53 5.99
CA MET A 247 -10.74 -0.60 5.09
C MET A 247 -10.71 -0.02 3.66
N VAL A 248 -9.91 0.98 3.28
CA VAL A 248 -9.25 0.91 1.94
C VAL A 248 -8.11 -0.08 2.00
N ALA A 249 -8.25 -1.04 2.91
CA ALA A 249 -7.18 -1.83 3.40
C ALA A 249 -7.16 -3.19 2.73
N PHE A 250 -7.61 -3.24 1.49
CA PHE A 250 -7.82 -4.45 0.71
C PHE A 250 -6.69 -5.49 0.82
N TRP A 251 -5.42 -5.05 0.96
CA TRP A 251 -4.25 -5.94 0.98
C TRP A 251 -4.12 -6.65 2.31
N ASN A 252 -2.95 -6.60 2.98
CA ASN A 252 -2.50 -7.40 4.11
C ASN A 252 -1.30 -6.72 4.99
N ASP A 253 -1.25 -6.61 6.37
CA ASP A 253 -0.02 -6.61 7.23
C ASP A 253 -0.26 -6.95 8.77
N PRO A 254 0.33 -7.89 9.59
CA PRO A 254 1.09 -9.19 9.46
C PRO A 254 0.39 -10.60 9.23
N VAL A 255 0.85 -11.45 8.26
CA VAL A 255 0.25 -12.70 7.64
C VAL A 255 0.15 -13.86 8.62
N GLY A 256 -0.61 -14.89 8.29
CA GLY A 256 -0.74 -16.07 9.14
C GLY A 256 0.49 -16.97 9.27
N THR A 257 0.27 -18.26 9.05
CA THR A 257 1.22 -19.35 9.15
C THR A 257 1.38 -20.19 7.82
N ARG A 258 0.64 -20.01 6.65
CA ARG A 258 1.07 -20.36 5.19
C ARG A 258 1.90 -19.50 4.06
N ASP A 259 1.98 -18.14 3.84
CA ASP A 259 2.88 -17.18 2.98
C ASP A 259 4.29 -16.21 3.35
N TYR A 260 5.45 -16.08 4.26
CA TYR A 260 6.34 -16.61 5.57
C TYR A 260 6.77 -18.06 6.22
N ASN A 261 6.11 -19.30 6.41
CA ASN A 261 6.08 -20.78 5.81
C ASN A 261 6.37 -21.42 4.36
N ALA A 262 5.47 -21.44 3.35
CA ALA A 262 5.54 -22.31 2.17
C ALA A 262 6.76 -22.02 1.28
N GLY A 263 7.37 -23.04 0.70
CA GLY A 263 8.74 -22.97 0.17
C GLY A 263 9.83 -23.13 1.23
N GLY A 264 9.49 -23.02 2.52
CA GLY A 264 10.35 -23.40 3.63
C GLY A 264 10.45 -24.93 3.80
N PRO A 265 11.44 -25.44 4.54
CA PRO A 265 11.70 -26.88 4.66
C PRO A 265 10.58 -27.85 5.10
N THR A 266 9.39 -27.42 5.54
CA THR A 266 8.25 -28.32 5.89
C THR A 266 7.13 -28.33 4.86
N ASP A 267 6.85 -27.21 4.17
CA ASP A 267 6.02 -27.18 2.95
C ASP A 267 6.84 -26.70 1.73
N PRO A 268 7.90 -27.42 1.33
CA PRO A 268 8.74 -27.02 0.21
C PRO A 268 8.03 -27.27 -1.12
N HIS A 269 7.70 -26.21 -1.85
CA HIS A 269 7.11 -26.30 -3.19
C HIS A 269 8.00 -25.64 -4.24
N ILE A 270 8.19 -26.28 -5.40
CA ILE A 270 9.21 -25.86 -6.39
C ILE A 270 8.97 -24.46 -6.98
N PHE A 271 7.69 -24.06 -7.10
CA PHE A 271 7.28 -22.71 -7.52
C PHE A 271 7.00 -21.76 -6.35
N ILE A 272 7.28 -22.16 -5.12
CA ILE A 272 7.35 -21.23 -3.99
C ILE A 272 8.80 -21.24 -3.50
N PRO A 273 9.72 -20.50 -4.14
CA PRO A 273 11.15 -20.65 -3.88
C PRO A 273 11.48 -20.23 -2.44
N PRO A 274 12.39 -20.96 -1.77
CA PRO A 274 12.68 -20.75 -0.35
C PRO A 274 13.04 -19.29 -0.08
N PRO A 275 12.43 -18.70 0.95
CA PRO A 275 12.60 -17.29 1.27
C PRO A 275 14.01 -16.96 1.74
N LEU A 276 14.56 -15.87 1.21
CA LEU A 276 15.90 -15.40 1.60
C LEU A 276 15.94 -14.71 2.96
N THR A 277 17.13 -14.71 3.59
CA THR A 277 17.40 -14.09 4.90
C THR A 277 17.67 -12.57 4.87
N LYS A 278 17.65 -11.78 5.98
CA LYS A 278 17.91 -10.30 5.94
C LYS A 278 19.29 -9.91 5.44
N GLU A 279 20.23 -10.83 5.49
CA GLU A 279 21.57 -10.60 4.96
C GLU A 279 21.59 -10.96 3.47
N ALA A 280 20.86 -12.02 3.09
CA ALA A 280 20.86 -12.63 1.77
C ALA A 280 20.39 -11.69 0.65
N ALA A 281 19.12 -11.33 0.53
CA ALA A 281 18.66 -10.48 -0.57
C ALA A 281 19.23 -9.05 -0.62
N LYS A 282 19.76 -8.54 0.50
CA LYS A 282 20.57 -7.31 0.56
C LYS A 282 21.93 -7.49 -0.12
N ASN A 283 22.42 -8.72 -0.23
CA ASN A 283 23.56 -9.12 -1.04
C ASN A 283 23.15 -10.24 -2.02
N PRO A 284 22.31 -9.92 -3.02
CA PRO A 284 21.67 -10.95 -3.86
C PRO A 284 22.68 -11.77 -4.67
N ARG A 285 23.89 -11.23 -4.88
CA ARG A 285 25.03 -11.93 -5.50
C ARG A 285 25.47 -13.18 -4.73
N VAL A 286 25.19 -13.27 -3.43
CA VAL A 286 25.47 -14.44 -2.60
C VAL A 286 24.28 -15.39 -2.51
N SER A 287 23.04 -14.88 -2.55
CA SER A 287 21.84 -15.66 -2.18
C SER A 287 20.93 -16.06 -3.34
N ARG A 288 20.79 -15.19 -4.35
CA ARG A 288 20.00 -15.40 -5.57
C ARG A 288 20.71 -14.69 -6.71
N ARG A 289 21.86 -15.25 -7.09
CA ARG A 289 22.69 -14.80 -8.22
C ARG A 289 22.07 -15.19 -9.58
N ARG A 290 20.77 -14.90 -9.72
CA ARG A 290 19.95 -15.02 -10.91
C ARG A 290 19.00 -13.84 -10.94
N TYR A 291 19.05 -13.07 -12.01
CA TYR A 291 18.40 -11.76 -12.08
C TYR A 291 17.21 -11.78 -13.04
N LEU A 292 16.22 -10.92 -12.81
CA LEU A 292 15.16 -10.56 -13.73
C LEU A 292 15.27 -9.05 -13.97
N THR A 293 15.55 -8.64 -15.21
CA THR A 293 15.62 -7.23 -15.61
C THR A 293 14.43 -6.91 -16.52
N PHE A 294 13.87 -5.70 -16.44
CA PHE A 294 12.71 -5.33 -17.27
C PHE A 294 12.72 -3.85 -17.65
N GLU A 295 12.02 -3.52 -18.73
CA GLU A 295 11.78 -2.15 -19.18
C GLU A 295 10.48 -1.59 -18.55
N ALA A 296 10.36 -0.28 -18.38
CA ALA A 296 9.08 0.31 -17.99
C ALA A 296 8.03 0.23 -19.12
N ASP A 297 6.75 0.17 -18.74
CA ASP A 297 5.62 0.19 -19.69
C ASP A 297 5.43 1.58 -20.32
N THR A 298 4.94 1.63 -21.57
CA THR A 298 4.67 2.89 -22.29
C THR A 298 3.34 3.57 -21.93
N GLY A 299 2.50 2.94 -21.11
CA GLY A 299 1.16 3.41 -20.77
C GLY A 299 1.09 4.29 -19.51
N GLY A 300 -0.12 4.77 -19.19
CA GLY A 300 -0.40 5.48 -17.95
C GLY A 300 -0.37 4.57 -16.72
N TRP A 301 -0.35 5.15 -15.51
CA TRP A 301 -0.02 4.46 -14.27
C TRP A 301 -0.63 3.07 -14.04
N ASN A 302 -1.94 2.87 -14.25
CA ASN A 302 -2.55 1.56 -14.00
C ASN A 302 -2.02 0.45 -14.94
N ASN A 303 -1.45 0.81 -16.10
CA ASN A 303 -0.78 -0.11 -17.01
C ASN A 303 0.64 -0.45 -16.51
N LEU A 304 1.38 0.58 -16.06
CA LEU A 304 2.66 0.46 -15.37
C LEU A 304 2.56 -0.46 -14.14
N ARG A 305 1.54 -0.26 -13.30
CA ARG A 305 1.21 -1.14 -12.15
C ARG A 305 1.02 -2.58 -12.59
N MET A 306 0.21 -2.86 -13.61
CA MET A 306 0.00 -4.24 -14.07
C MET A 306 1.28 -4.89 -14.61
N SER A 307 2.10 -4.15 -15.37
CA SER A 307 3.38 -4.67 -15.86
C SER A 307 4.32 -5.03 -14.70
N LEU A 308 4.39 -4.14 -13.70
CA LEU A 308 5.12 -4.34 -12.45
C LEU A 308 4.60 -5.55 -11.64
N GLU A 309 3.27 -5.68 -11.50
CA GLU A 309 2.62 -6.81 -10.81
C GLU A 309 3.04 -8.16 -11.42
N ASN A 310 3.14 -8.22 -12.76
CA ASN A 310 3.62 -9.42 -13.44
C ASN A 310 5.11 -9.69 -13.16
N VAL A 311 6.02 -8.72 -13.33
CA VAL A 311 7.46 -8.98 -13.13
C VAL A 311 7.83 -9.28 -11.67
N ILE A 312 7.10 -8.72 -10.70
CA ILE A 312 7.25 -9.07 -9.28
C ILE A 312 6.88 -10.55 -9.07
N LEU A 313 5.69 -10.99 -9.51
CA LEU A 313 5.29 -12.40 -9.37
C LEU A 313 6.23 -13.34 -10.13
N LEU A 314 6.64 -12.97 -11.35
CA LEU A 314 7.59 -13.73 -12.17
C LEU A 314 8.96 -13.88 -11.50
N ALA A 315 9.47 -12.84 -10.82
CA ALA A 315 10.68 -12.96 -10.01
C ALA A 315 10.44 -13.82 -8.74
N ALA A 316 9.25 -13.71 -8.15
CA ALA A 316 8.86 -14.43 -6.93
C ALA A 316 8.85 -15.94 -7.14
N VAL A 317 8.19 -16.39 -8.20
CA VAL A 317 7.99 -17.79 -8.58
C VAL A 317 9.26 -18.43 -9.18
N SER A 318 10.08 -17.66 -9.90
CA SER A 318 11.33 -18.14 -10.50
C SER A 318 12.53 -18.14 -9.55
N GLY A 319 12.40 -17.54 -8.37
CA GLY A 319 13.47 -17.50 -7.39
C GLY A 319 14.60 -16.55 -7.80
N ARG A 320 14.24 -15.38 -8.36
CA ARG A 320 15.17 -14.39 -8.93
C ARG A 320 15.21 -13.09 -8.13
N THR A 321 16.28 -12.33 -8.34
CA THR A 321 16.44 -10.92 -7.97
C THR A 321 15.89 -10.03 -9.08
N LEU A 322 14.85 -9.26 -8.81
CA LEU A 322 14.37 -8.20 -9.71
C LEU A 322 15.36 -7.03 -9.71
N VAL A 323 15.70 -6.55 -10.90
CA VAL A 323 16.48 -5.34 -11.12
C VAL A 323 15.54 -4.29 -11.69
N MET A 324 15.37 -3.19 -10.98
CA MET A 324 14.56 -2.06 -11.45
C MET A 324 15.23 -1.39 -12.66
N PRO A 325 14.46 -0.91 -13.65
CA PRO A 325 14.97 0.06 -14.61
C PRO A 325 15.49 1.31 -13.88
N PRO A 326 16.40 2.10 -14.50
CA PRO A 326 16.85 3.38 -13.96
C PRO A 326 15.71 4.41 -13.87
N ASP A 327 15.93 5.49 -13.11
CA ASP A 327 14.95 6.57 -12.97
C ASP A 327 14.72 7.30 -14.31
N HIS A 328 13.46 7.52 -14.67
CA HIS A 328 13.06 8.05 -15.99
C HIS A 328 11.73 8.82 -15.95
N LEU A 329 11.31 9.40 -17.07
CA LEU A 329 10.06 10.16 -17.16
C LEU A 329 8.86 9.23 -17.43
N LEU A 330 7.89 9.21 -16.50
CA LEU A 330 6.69 8.37 -16.58
C LEU A 330 5.51 9.08 -17.27
N TYR A 331 4.76 8.34 -18.10
CA TYR A 331 3.67 8.88 -18.90
C TYR A 331 2.45 9.29 -18.07
N LEU A 332 1.91 10.49 -18.35
CA LEU A 332 0.88 11.21 -17.57
C LEU A 332 1.26 11.54 -16.11
N LEU A 333 2.44 11.12 -15.65
CA LEU A 333 2.97 11.38 -14.31
C LEU A 333 4.10 12.42 -14.37
N SER A 334 3.83 13.55 -15.03
CA SER A 334 4.78 14.66 -15.13
C SER A 334 4.59 15.66 -13.97
N PRO A 335 5.61 15.92 -13.13
CA PRO A 335 5.48 16.84 -12.01
C PRO A 335 5.45 18.32 -12.44
N GLY A 336 5.17 19.20 -11.48
CA GLY A 336 5.05 20.64 -11.71
C GLY A 336 6.36 21.31 -12.15
N LYS A 337 6.26 22.51 -12.76
CA LYS A 337 7.43 23.28 -13.25
C LYS A 337 8.47 23.63 -12.18
N ALA A 338 8.07 23.59 -10.91
CA ALA A 338 8.91 23.89 -9.75
C ALA A 338 9.50 22.64 -9.07
N ASP A 339 9.26 21.43 -9.59
CA ASP A 339 9.90 20.22 -9.08
C ASP A 339 11.33 20.10 -9.64
N GLU A 340 12.28 19.82 -8.74
CA GLU A 340 13.70 19.66 -9.03
C GLU A 340 14.03 18.23 -9.47
N HIS A 341 13.24 17.23 -9.06
CA HIS A 341 13.32 15.85 -9.57
C HIS A 341 12.17 15.64 -10.55
N LYS A 342 12.45 15.33 -11.81
CA LYS A 342 11.41 15.13 -12.85
C LYS A 342 11.24 13.66 -13.22
N GLU A 343 12.36 12.97 -13.21
CA GLU A 343 12.49 11.54 -13.28
C GLU A 343 11.87 10.90 -12.03
N ARG A 344 11.33 9.71 -12.22
CA ARG A 344 10.61 8.90 -11.23
C ARG A 344 10.84 7.42 -11.54
N ASN A 345 10.52 6.59 -10.57
CA ASN A 345 10.59 5.13 -10.65
C ASN A 345 9.45 4.51 -9.83
N PHE A 346 9.24 3.21 -9.93
CA PHE A 346 8.06 2.55 -9.35
C PHE A 346 8.02 2.64 -7.82
N ASP A 347 9.19 2.68 -7.18
CA ASP A 347 9.39 2.89 -5.73
C ASP A 347 8.93 4.28 -5.25
N ASN A 348 8.58 5.20 -6.15
CA ASN A 348 8.00 6.49 -5.79
C ASN A 348 6.46 6.41 -5.67
N TYR A 349 5.84 5.30 -6.05
CA TYR A 349 4.39 5.11 -6.10
C TYR A 349 3.96 3.85 -5.34
N ILE A 350 4.59 2.72 -5.63
CA ILE A 350 4.45 1.45 -4.91
C ILE A 350 5.47 1.48 -3.76
N ASN A 351 5.09 1.02 -2.57
CA ASN A 351 6.11 0.76 -1.56
C ASN A 351 6.77 -0.58 -1.87
N PHE A 352 8.09 -0.58 -2.01
CA PHE A 352 8.87 -1.80 -2.19
C PHE A 352 9.47 -2.22 -0.87
N ASP A 353 8.63 -2.86 -0.06
CA ASP A 353 8.77 -2.73 1.37
C ASP A 353 9.66 -3.77 2.05
N THR A 354 9.64 -3.70 3.40
CA THR A 354 10.17 -4.67 4.34
C THR A 354 9.86 -6.02 3.77
N ASP A 355 8.58 -6.20 3.65
CA ASP A 355 7.89 -7.26 3.02
C ASP A 355 7.91 -7.25 1.50
N LEU A 356 8.97 -6.87 0.79
CA LEU A 356 9.05 -7.14 -0.66
C LEU A 356 10.42 -7.60 -1.12
N LEU A 357 11.47 -7.67 -0.30
CA LEU A 357 12.82 -7.98 -0.81
C LEU A 357 13.38 -9.44 -0.73
N ARG A 358 12.69 -10.49 -0.24
CA ARG A 358 13.24 -11.89 -0.09
C ARG A 358 13.00 -12.92 -1.19
N ARG A 359 11.75 -13.24 -1.52
CA ARG A 359 11.37 -14.07 -2.67
C ARG A 359 11.41 -13.20 -3.95
N VAL A 360 11.48 -11.87 -3.84
CA VAL A 360 11.89 -10.93 -4.89
C VAL A 360 12.88 -9.91 -4.33
N PRO A 361 14.18 -10.21 -4.24
CA PRO A 361 15.20 -9.18 -4.03
C PRO A 361 15.04 -8.09 -5.10
N ILE A 362 14.77 -6.85 -4.69
CA ILE A 362 14.71 -5.71 -5.60
C ILE A 362 15.99 -4.89 -5.42
N ILE A 363 16.72 -4.64 -6.51
CA ILE A 363 17.88 -3.75 -6.54
C ILE A 363 17.78 -2.75 -7.68
N THR A 364 18.45 -1.61 -7.54
CA THR A 364 18.60 -0.66 -8.65
C THR A 364 19.50 -1.23 -9.75
N ALA A 365 19.35 -0.73 -10.98
CA ALA A 365 20.27 -1.00 -12.07
C ALA A 365 21.73 -0.67 -11.72
N GLU A 366 21.96 0.46 -11.04
CA GLU A 366 23.28 0.84 -10.51
C GLU A 366 23.84 -0.25 -9.60
N LYS A 367 23.06 -0.71 -8.60
CA LYS A 367 23.53 -1.73 -7.65
C LYS A 367 23.76 -3.09 -8.31
N PHE A 368 23.03 -3.40 -9.38
CA PHE A 368 23.31 -4.56 -10.22
C PHE A 368 24.68 -4.43 -10.92
N LEU A 369 25.01 -3.28 -11.50
CA LEU A 369 26.32 -3.05 -12.12
C LEU A 369 27.48 -2.99 -11.12
N GLU A 370 27.28 -2.50 -9.89
CA GLU A 370 28.29 -2.63 -8.83
C GLU A 370 28.60 -4.09 -8.50
N LEU A 371 27.55 -4.92 -8.38
CA LEU A 371 27.68 -6.32 -7.97
C LEU A 371 28.21 -7.19 -9.11
N GLU A 372 27.73 -7.00 -10.34
CA GLU A 372 27.95 -7.92 -11.47
C GLU A 372 28.72 -7.30 -12.66
N GLY A 373 29.23 -6.07 -12.52
CA GLY A 373 30.07 -5.40 -13.51
C GLY A 373 31.58 -5.69 -13.42
N GLY A 374 32.03 -6.39 -12.37
CA GLY A 374 33.42 -6.84 -12.22
C GLY A 374 33.83 -7.95 -13.20
N GLU A 375 35.09 -8.39 -13.13
CA GLU A 375 35.64 -9.42 -14.03
C GLU A 375 34.96 -10.79 -13.86
N ASP A 376 34.73 -11.24 -12.62
CA ASP A 376 33.94 -12.43 -12.29
C ASP A 376 32.41 -12.19 -12.32
N GLY A 377 31.95 -11.14 -13.01
CA GLY A 377 30.56 -10.67 -13.02
C GLY A 377 29.66 -11.33 -14.07
N LEU A 378 28.34 -11.30 -13.85
CA LEU A 378 27.34 -11.73 -14.85
C LEU A 378 27.07 -10.68 -15.95
N ALA A 379 27.48 -9.43 -15.76
CA ALA A 379 27.30 -8.34 -16.72
C ALA A 379 28.59 -7.50 -16.87
N PRO A 380 29.75 -8.11 -17.20
CA PRO A 380 31.06 -7.51 -17.00
C PRO A 380 31.27 -6.23 -17.81
N LEU A 381 31.68 -5.18 -17.08
CA LEU A 381 32.04 -3.85 -17.59
C LEU A 381 33.52 -3.79 -18.02
N VAL A 382 34.38 -4.66 -17.50
CA VAL A 382 35.84 -4.66 -17.75
C VAL A 382 36.25 -4.81 -19.22
N HIS A 383 35.33 -5.25 -20.10
CA HIS A 383 35.55 -5.34 -21.55
C HIS A 383 35.33 -4.01 -22.29
N TYR A 384 34.95 -2.94 -21.59
CA TYR A 384 34.77 -1.59 -22.11
C TYR A 384 35.84 -0.64 -21.58
N ASN A 385 36.11 0.45 -22.31
CA ASN A 385 36.99 1.51 -21.82
C ASN A 385 36.36 2.27 -20.65
N GLU A 386 37.18 2.93 -19.83
CA GLU A 386 36.74 3.64 -18.62
C GLU A 386 35.57 4.60 -18.88
N THR A 387 35.60 5.33 -20.00
CA THR A 387 34.52 6.24 -20.42
C THR A 387 33.17 5.53 -20.61
N TRP A 388 33.15 4.33 -21.19
CA TRP A 388 31.91 3.59 -21.41
C TRP A 388 31.49 2.75 -20.18
N GLN A 389 32.43 2.33 -19.34
CA GLN A 389 32.08 1.81 -18.01
C GLN A 389 31.34 2.87 -17.19
N GLU A 390 31.82 4.11 -17.26
CA GLU A 390 31.23 5.26 -16.57
C GLU A 390 29.88 5.68 -17.19
N HIS A 391 29.77 5.68 -18.52
CA HIS A 391 28.48 5.85 -19.23
C HIS A 391 27.40 4.88 -18.75
N LEU A 392 27.74 3.60 -18.61
CA LEU A 392 26.80 2.57 -18.15
C LEU A 392 26.44 2.75 -16.67
N ARG A 393 27.37 3.17 -15.79
CA ARG A 393 27.05 3.52 -14.39
C ARG A 393 26.09 4.70 -14.30
N GLN A 394 26.34 5.78 -15.05
CA GLN A 394 25.50 6.98 -15.07
C GLN A 394 24.11 6.69 -15.64
N THR A 395 24.04 5.87 -16.71
CA THR A 395 22.77 5.40 -17.30
C THR A 395 22.01 4.47 -16.34
N ALA A 396 22.71 3.72 -15.47
CA ALA A 396 22.12 2.83 -14.49
C ALA A 396 21.59 3.53 -13.22
N GLN A 397 21.98 4.78 -12.98
CA GLN A 397 21.32 5.66 -12.00
C GLN A 397 20.02 6.22 -12.58
N LYS A 398 20.10 6.82 -13.77
CA LYS A 398 18.98 7.50 -14.44
C LYS A 398 19.12 7.40 -15.95
N CYS A 399 18.01 7.31 -16.67
CA CYS A 399 18.05 7.23 -18.12
C CYS A 399 16.87 7.97 -18.77
N ILE A 400 17.08 8.46 -20.00
CA ILE A 400 16.06 9.12 -20.79
C ILE A 400 15.79 8.26 -22.02
N GLN A 401 14.51 8.03 -22.34
CA GLN A 401 14.08 7.30 -23.54
C GLN A 401 14.20 8.14 -24.82
N MET A 402 15.42 8.65 -25.08
CA MET A 402 15.78 9.46 -26.24
C MET A 402 17.19 9.10 -26.73
N LYS A 403 17.32 8.60 -27.96
CA LYS A 403 18.60 8.19 -28.62
C LYS A 403 19.59 9.35 -28.90
N LYS A 404 19.43 10.50 -28.24
CA LYS A 404 20.34 11.65 -28.21
C LYS A 404 20.66 12.12 -26.78
N SER A 405 20.21 11.38 -25.77
CA SER A 405 20.58 11.58 -24.38
C SER A 405 22.02 11.11 -24.17
N ASP A 406 22.77 11.81 -23.31
CA ASP A 406 24.05 11.32 -22.80
C ASP A 406 23.86 10.17 -21.77
N VAL A 407 22.61 9.85 -21.40
CA VAL A 407 22.20 8.65 -20.65
C VAL A 407 20.95 8.05 -21.33
N PHE A 408 21.14 7.14 -22.28
CA PHE A 408 20.06 6.54 -23.08
C PHE A 408 19.71 5.14 -22.55
N CYS A 409 18.45 4.92 -22.17
CA CYS A 409 18.03 3.68 -21.50
C CYS A 409 18.41 2.40 -22.25
N GLU A 410 18.29 2.41 -23.58
CA GLU A 410 18.59 1.24 -24.40
C GLU A 410 20.05 0.78 -24.26
N ASP A 411 21.02 1.68 -24.05
CA ASP A 411 22.44 1.31 -23.95
C ASP A 411 22.71 0.33 -22.78
N LEU A 412 21.87 0.41 -21.74
CA LEU A 412 21.88 -0.47 -20.58
C LEU A 412 21.09 -1.77 -20.83
N TYR A 413 19.96 -1.70 -21.54
CA TYR A 413 19.17 -2.88 -21.88
C TYR A 413 19.87 -3.76 -22.95
N ASP A 414 20.54 -3.16 -23.94
CA ASP A 414 21.48 -3.81 -24.87
C ASP A 414 22.59 -4.56 -24.09
N HIS A 415 23.10 -3.95 -23.01
CA HIS A 415 24.12 -4.56 -22.15
C HIS A 415 23.55 -5.73 -21.33
N TYR A 416 22.31 -5.66 -20.85
CA TYR A 416 21.63 -6.79 -20.20
C TYR A 416 21.34 -7.93 -21.19
N LEU A 417 20.85 -7.63 -22.40
CA LEU A 417 20.57 -8.60 -23.46
C LEU A 417 21.85 -9.28 -23.98
N LYS A 418 22.99 -8.57 -24.01
CA LYS A 418 24.29 -9.11 -24.42
C LYS A 418 24.77 -10.28 -23.53
N TYR A 419 24.41 -10.29 -22.25
CA TYR A 419 24.84 -11.30 -21.28
C TYR A 419 23.68 -12.13 -20.66
N GLY A 420 22.44 -11.87 -21.08
CA GLY A 420 21.23 -12.45 -20.51
C GLY A 420 20.33 -13.17 -21.53
N GLN A 421 19.31 -13.85 -21.03
CA GLN A 421 18.29 -14.50 -21.84
C GLN A 421 17.07 -13.59 -22.02
N TYR A 422 16.61 -13.43 -23.25
CA TYR A 422 15.36 -12.74 -23.60
C TYR A 422 14.10 -13.54 -23.17
N SER A 423 13.01 -12.83 -22.86
CA SER A 423 11.72 -13.42 -22.47
C SER A 423 10.67 -13.42 -23.58
N ASP A 424 10.19 -14.61 -23.91
CA ASP A 424 9.18 -14.91 -24.94
C ASP A 424 7.72 -14.68 -24.46
N VAL A 425 7.53 -14.16 -23.24
CA VAL A 425 6.24 -14.00 -22.56
C VAL A 425 5.69 -12.59 -22.78
N SER A 426 4.46 -12.50 -23.27
CA SER A 426 3.72 -11.25 -23.51
C SER A 426 2.23 -11.45 -23.22
N SER A 427 1.51 -10.37 -22.88
CA SER A 427 0.04 -10.36 -22.82
C SER A 427 -0.62 -9.51 -23.92
N GLU A 428 0.17 -8.96 -24.85
CA GLU A 428 -0.30 -8.09 -25.93
C GLU A 428 -0.48 -8.85 -27.25
N TRP A 429 -1.53 -8.51 -27.99
CA TRP A 429 -1.87 -9.13 -29.27
C TRP A 429 -0.81 -8.84 -30.35
N PRO A 430 -0.41 -9.81 -31.20
CA PRO A 430 -0.89 -11.21 -31.30
C PRO A 430 -0.04 -12.21 -30.49
N ASN A 431 0.83 -11.73 -29.59
CA ASN A 431 1.81 -12.55 -28.86
C ASN A 431 1.30 -13.01 -27.49
N GLU A 432 0.05 -12.69 -27.17
CA GLU A 432 -0.66 -13.01 -25.94
C GLU A 432 -0.51 -14.48 -25.52
N SER A 433 0.01 -14.66 -24.31
CA SER A 433 0.41 -15.95 -23.77
C SER A 433 -0.23 -16.25 -22.42
N CYS A 434 -0.09 -17.50 -21.99
CA CYS A 434 -0.38 -17.97 -20.65
C CYS A 434 0.86 -18.67 -20.13
N LEU A 435 1.40 -18.19 -19.00
CA LEU A 435 2.50 -18.86 -18.35
C LEU A 435 1.95 -19.85 -17.33
N ILE A 436 2.16 -21.14 -17.60
CA ILE A 436 1.65 -22.25 -16.81
C ILE A 436 2.80 -22.78 -15.93
N PHE A 437 2.53 -22.87 -14.64
CA PHE A 437 3.41 -23.43 -13.63
C PHE A 437 2.88 -24.81 -13.24
N ASP A 438 3.54 -25.85 -13.75
CA ASP A 438 3.28 -27.26 -13.43
C ASP A 438 4.58 -28.00 -13.05
N GLU A 439 4.58 -28.69 -11.91
CA GLU A 439 5.77 -29.32 -11.34
C GLU A 439 6.28 -30.50 -12.20
N GLY A 440 5.38 -31.31 -12.76
CA GLY A 440 5.74 -32.43 -13.62
C GLY A 440 6.42 -31.96 -14.91
N VAL A 441 5.82 -30.97 -15.57
CA VAL A 441 6.40 -30.37 -16.80
C VAL A 441 7.72 -29.66 -16.51
N PHE A 442 7.89 -29.08 -15.32
CA PHE A 442 9.15 -28.45 -14.92
C PHE A 442 10.28 -29.45 -14.65
N LEU A 443 9.99 -30.52 -13.90
CA LEU A 443 10.97 -31.54 -13.49
C LEU A 443 11.30 -32.55 -14.60
N HIS A 444 10.36 -32.82 -15.52
CA HIS A 444 10.46 -33.91 -16.50
C HIS A 444 10.25 -33.45 -17.96
N GLY A 445 9.87 -32.20 -18.17
CA GLY A 445 9.63 -31.64 -19.50
C GLY A 445 8.29 -32.04 -20.10
N ASN A 446 8.12 -31.73 -21.40
CA ASN A 446 6.85 -31.85 -22.10
C ASN A 446 6.28 -33.27 -22.23
N GLU A 447 7.02 -34.33 -21.87
CA GLU A 447 6.51 -35.71 -21.91
C GLU A 447 5.44 -35.93 -20.82
N SER A 448 5.60 -35.32 -19.63
CA SER A 448 4.62 -35.40 -18.54
C SER A 448 3.32 -34.63 -18.77
N LEU A 449 3.19 -33.89 -19.87
CA LEU A 449 1.89 -33.34 -20.31
C LEU A 449 0.85 -34.43 -20.59
N LEU A 450 1.30 -35.67 -20.86
CA LEU A 450 0.44 -36.83 -21.08
C LEU A 450 -0.08 -37.47 -19.78
N ASP A 451 0.53 -37.14 -18.63
CA ASP A 451 0.22 -37.71 -17.31
C ASP A 451 -0.61 -36.75 -16.42
N LEU A 452 -0.92 -35.54 -16.92
CA LEU A 452 -1.73 -34.54 -16.20
C LEU A 452 -3.18 -35.00 -16.01
N ASP A 453 -3.76 -34.64 -14.86
CA ASP A 453 -5.18 -34.92 -14.57
C ASP A 453 -6.09 -34.17 -15.57
N PRO A 454 -7.11 -34.84 -16.15
CA PRO A 454 -8.08 -34.20 -17.04
C PRO A 454 -8.76 -32.95 -16.46
N GLU A 455 -9.01 -32.88 -15.15
CA GLU A 455 -9.60 -31.70 -14.50
C GLU A 455 -8.62 -30.52 -14.47
N ILE A 456 -7.31 -30.78 -14.39
CA ILE A 456 -6.26 -29.76 -14.49
C ILE A 456 -6.11 -29.30 -15.95
N LEU A 457 -6.15 -30.23 -16.91
CA LEU A 457 -6.13 -29.91 -18.34
C LEU A 457 -7.34 -29.06 -18.76
N ASP A 458 -8.56 -29.42 -18.35
CA ASP A 458 -9.78 -28.64 -18.59
C ASP A 458 -9.68 -27.22 -18.00
N ARG A 459 -9.08 -27.07 -16.80
CA ARG A 459 -8.80 -25.75 -16.19
C ARG A 459 -7.78 -24.95 -17.00
N ILE A 460 -6.69 -25.58 -17.47
CA ILE A 460 -5.69 -24.93 -18.34
C ILE A 460 -6.34 -24.47 -19.66
N GLU A 461 -7.09 -25.34 -20.35
CA GLU A 461 -7.79 -24.97 -21.59
C GLU A 461 -8.81 -23.84 -21.36
N SER A 462 -9.56 -23.88 -20.26
CA SER A 462 -10.52 -22.84 -19.91
C SER A 462 -9.87 -21.52 -19.48
N PHE A 463 -8.64 -21.54 -18.95
CA PHE A 463 -7.85 -20.35 -18.63
C PHE A 463 -7.22 -19.73 -19.88
N CYS A 464 -6.62 -20.56 -20.74
CA CYS A 464 -5.86 -20.11 -21.90
C CYS A 464 -6.75 -19.71 -23.08
N ARG A 465 -7.81 -20.49 -23.35
CA ARG A 465 -8.61 -20.46 -24.58
C ARG A 465 -7.73 -20.43 -25.83
N ASN A 466 -7.57 -19.26 -26.46
CA ASN A 466 -6.85 -19.08 -27.72
C ASN A 466 -5.40 -18.55 -27.55
N ARG A 467 -4.98 -18.24 -26.32
CA ARG A 467 -3.66 -17.64 -26.02
C ARG A 467 -2.54 -18.69 -26.08
N LYS A 468 -1.31 -18.28 -26.44
CA LYS A 468 -0.13 -19.16 -26.52
C LYS A 468 0.18 -19.77 -25.14
N MET A 469 -0.05 -21.07 -24.96
CA MET A 469 0.41 -21.80 -23.79
C MET A 469 1.94 -21.82 -23.74
N ILE A 470 2.52 -21.41 -22.62
CA ILE A 470 3.96 -21.49 -22.33
C ILE A 470 4.10 -22.15 -20.96
N PHE A 471 4.77 -23.30 -20.88
CA PHE A 471 5.09 -23.93 -19.60
C PHE A 471 6.44 -23.43 -19.09
N TYR A 472 6.47 -23.01 -17.83
CA TYR A 472 7.71 -22.61 -17.17
C TYR A 472 8.62 -23.84 -16.99
N ASN A 473 9.89 -23.71 -17.33
CA ASN A 473 10.81 -24.85 -17.45
C ASN A 473 12.23 -24.52 -16.95
N GLN A 474 13.04 -25.56 -16.81
CA GLN A 474 14.41 -25.48 -16.28
C GLN A 474 15.31 -24.48 -17.05
N THR A 475 15.19 -24.34 -18.37
CA THR A 475 15.98 -23.37 -19.14
C THR A 475 15.63 -21.91 -18.75
N MET A 476 14.35 -21.60 -18.55
CA MET A 476 13.90 -20.30 -18.03
C MET A 476 14.28 -20.09 -16.55
N HIS A 477 14.59 -21.17 -15.83
CA HIS A 477 14.99 -21.15 -14.43
C HIS A 477 16.51 -20.96 -14.24
N GLU A 478 17.34 -21.58 -15.08
CA GLU A 478 18.80 -21.58 -14.94
C GLU A 478 19.48 -20.31 -15.46
N ALA A 479 18.84 -19.56 -16.38
CA ALA A 479 19.43 -18.35 -16.97
C ALA A 479 19.93 -17.34 -15.91
N GLY A 480 21.18 -16.87 -16.02
CA GLY A 480 21.79 -15.96 -15.03
C GLY A 480 21.13 -14.57 -14.98
N ILE A 481 20.69 -14.06 -16.13
CA ILE A 481 19.88 -12.84 -16.27
C ILE A 481 18.70 -13.21 -17.19
N TRP A 482 17.48 -12.79 -16.85
CA TRP A 482 16.28 -12.98 -17.67
C TRP A 482 15.63 -11.61 -17.92
N HIS A 483 15.59 -11.18 -19.20
CA HIS A 483 15.20 -9.82 -19.58
C HIS A 483 13.83 -9.77 -20.25
N PHE A 484 13.01 -8.78 -19.87
CA PHE A 484 11.69 -8.50 -20.43
C PHE A 484 11.68 -7.15 -21.15
N GLU A 485 11.49 -7.19 -22.48
CA GLU A 485 11.35 -5.99 -23.33
C GLU A 485 9.91 -5.41 -23.26
N THR A 486 9.54 -4.88 -22.10
CA THR A 486 8.19 -4.39 -21.78
C THR A 486 7.82 -3.00 -22.31
N TRP A 487 8.75 -2.23 -22.88
CA TRP A 487 8.48 -0.92 -23.50
C TRP A 487 7.77 -1.07 -24.85
N GLN A 488 8.10 -2.14 -25.60
CA GLN A 488 7.60 -2.36 -26.95
C GLN A 488 6.11 -2.76 -26.96
N ILE A 489 5.29 -2.05 -27.74
CA ILE A 489 3.81 -2.15 -27.75
C ILE A 489 3.26 -3.59 -27.89
N ARG A 490 3.97 -4.50 -28.59
CA ARG A 490 3.54 -5.91 -28.79
C ARG A 490 4.16 -6.92 -27.80
N LYS A 491 4.83 -6.44 -26.74
CA LYS A 491 5.57 -7.23 -25.75
C LYS A 491 5.22 -6.87 -24.30
N ARG A 492 4.27 -5.95 -24.09
CA ARG A 492 3.92 -5.43 -22.76
C ARG A 492 3.28 -6.53 -21.91
N LEU A 493 3.41 -6.40 -20.59
CA LEU A 493 2.73 -7.24 -19.60
C LEU A 493 1.44 -6.54 -19.12
N LEU A 494 0.65 -6.08 -20.09
CA LEU A 494 -0.66 -5.45 -19.89
C LEU A 494 -1.76 -6.51 -19.68
N ALA A 495 -1.73 -7.19 -18.53
CA ALA A 495 -2.82 -8.03 -18.04
C ALA A 495 -2.73 -8.14 -16.52
N HIS A 496 -3.82 -8.49 -15.84
CA HIS A 496 -3.75 -8.83 -14.42
C HIS A 496 -2.90 -10.10 -14.22
N PHE A 497 -2.09 -10.16 -13.16
CA PHE A 497 -1.17 -11.28 -12.92
C PHE A 497 -1.89 -12.64 -12.90
N TYR A 498 -3.04 -12.71 -12.20
CA TYR A 498 -3.90 -13.91 -12.11
C TYR A 498 -4.62 -14.23 -13.42
N ALA A 499 -4.54 -13.34 -14.42
CA ALA A 499 -5.07 -13.54 -15.76
C ALA A 499 -4.00 -13.97 -16.77
N MET A 500 -2.71 -13.73 -16.50
CA MET A 500 -1.59 -14.17 -17.34
C MET A 500 -0.93 -15.47 -16.86
N MET A 501 -0.87 -15.69 -15.55
CA MET A 501 -0.20 -16.84 -14.92
C MET A 501 -1.21 -17.83 -14.33
N PHE A 502 -1.00 -19.12 -14.56
CA PHE A 502 -1.81 -20.22 -14.03
C PHE A 502 -0.93 -21.21 -13.28
N PHE A 503 -1.43 -21.70 -12.14
CA PHE A 503 -0.77 -22.69 -11.29
C PHE A 503 -1.64 -23.95 -11.24
N THR A 504 -1.06 -25.12 -11.48
CA THR A 504 -1.82 -26.39 -11.44
C THR A 504 -2.18 -26.80 -10.02
N ASP A 505 -1.35 -26.45 -9.02
CA ASP A 505 -1.74 -26.49 -7.60
C ASP A 505 -2.52 -25.21 -7.21
N PRO A 506 -3.80 -25.32 -6.78
CA PRO A 506 -4.59 -24.19 -6.31
C PRO A 506 -4.06 -23.57 -5.01
N LYS A 507 -3.34 -24.28 -4.15
CA LYS A 507 -2.71 -23.67 -2.96
C LYS A 507 -1.68 -22.64 -3.37
N VAL A 508 -0.85 -22.97 -4.37
CA VAL A 508 0.18 -22.10 -4.93
C VAL A 508 -0.45 -20.94 -5.70
N GLY A 509 -1.50 -21.20 -6.48
CA GLY A 509 -2.25 -20.16 -7.18
C GLY A 509 -2.97 -19.19 -6.24
N ASN A 510 -3.62 -19.69 -5.20
CA ASN A 510 -4.27 -18.87 -4.18
C ASN A 510 -3.24 -18.15 -3.31
N TYR A 511 -2.14 -18.79 -2.92
CA TYR A 511 -0.98 -18.11 -2.34
C TYR A 511 -0.53 -16.96 -3.25
N TYR A 512 -0.33 -17.17 -4.56
CA TYR A 512 0.11 -16.08 -5.42
C TYR A 512 -0.93 -14.98 -5.65
N LYS A 513 -2.23 -15.25 -5.44
CA LYS A 513 -3.29 -14.22 -5.39
C LYS A 513 -3.31 -13.47 -4.07
N ARG A 514 -3.20 -14.17 -2.94
CA ARG A 514 -3.00 -13.57 -1.62
C ARG A 514 -1.77 -12.71 -1.72
N PHE A 515 -0.60 -13.29 -2.01
CA PHE A 515 0.62 -12.59 -2.40
C PHE A 515 0.30 -11.34 -3.21
N MET A 516 -0.26 -11.35 -4.41
CA MET A 516 -0.40 -10.08 -5.14
C MET A 516 -1.47 -9.10 -4.61
N ARG A 517 -2.56 -9.57 -3.96
CA ARG A 517 -3.45 -8.73 -3.13
C ARG A 517 -2.59 -8.00 -2.13
N ASP A 518 -1.78 -8.80 -1.46
CA ASP A 518 -1.01 -8.52 -0.31
C ASP A 518 0.12 -7.53 -0.66
N ASN A 519 0.84 -7.81 -1.74
CA ASN A 519 2.29 -7.58 -1.85
C ASN A 519 2.68 -6.45 -2.78
N VAL A 520 1.70 -5.82 -3.43
CA VAL A 520 1.93 -4.72 -4.36
C VAL A 520 0.90 -3.65 -4.09
N ARG A 521 1.30 -2.69 -3.26
CA ARG A 521 0.46 -1.58 -2.81
C ARG A 521 1.15 -0.25 -3.05
N TYR A 522 0.36 0.80 -3.21
CA TYR A 522 0.89 2.15 -3.16
C TYR A 522 1.52 2.51 -1.80
N HIS A 523 2.47 3.44 -1.79
CA HIS A 523 2.90 4.09 -0.54
C HIS A 523 1.71 4.48 0.30
N ASP A 524 1.94 4.56 1.63
CA ASP A 524 1.01 5.30 2.46
C ASP A 524 0.69 6.64 1.80
N LYS A 525 1.61 7.43 1.25
CA LYS A 525 1.28 8.79 0.75
C LYS A 525 0.22 8.86 -0.38
N ILE A 526 -0.14 7.74 -1.01
CA ILE A 526 -1.26 7.66 -1.95
C ILE A 526 -2.50 7.31 -1.14
N TYR A 527 -2.50 6.15 -0.47
CA TYR A 527 -3.46 5.81 0.58
C TYR A 527 -3.13 6.50 1.93
N CYS A 528 -2.82 7.78 1.82
CA CYS A 528 -2.83 8.80 2.85
C CYS A 528 -3.29 10.10 2.16
N ALA A 529 -3.01 10.27 0.86
CA ALA A 529 -3.43 11.43 0.09
C ALA A 529 -4.81 11.25 -0.50
N ALA A 530 -5.50 10.12 -0.21
CA ALA A 530 -6.84 10.33 0.23
C ALA A 530 -7.60 9.40 1.23
N GLY A 531 -7.92 9.69 2.54
CA GLY A 531 -9.15 9.92 3.51
C GLY A 531 -10.28 11.15 3.81
N LYS A 532 -10.65 12.48 3.41
CA LYS A 532 -10.59 13.76 2.41
C LYS A 532 -11.60 13.89 1.27
N ILE A 533 -12.11 12.81 0.74
CA ILE A 533 -13.11 12.79 -0.30
C ILE A 533 -14.30 11.99 0.30
N ILE A 534 -14.33 10.65 0.35
CA ILE A 534 -15.37 9.82 1.03
C ILE A 534 -15.84 10.17 2.45
N LEU A 535 -15.04 10.64 3.42
CA LEU A 535 -15.52 11.02 4.76
C LEU A 535 -16.61 12.09 4.58
N ALA A 536 -16.63 12.87 3.48
CA ALA A 536 -17.66 13.83 3.05
C ALA A 536 -18.73 13.20 2.27
N LEU A 537 -18.40 12.17 1.52
CA LEU A 537 -19.37 11.55 0.67
C LEU A 537 -20.33 10.82 1.53
N GLN A 538 -19.84 9.95 2.43
CA GLN A 538 -20.76 9.41 3.40
C GLN A 538 -21.22 10.52 4.29
N TYR A 539 -20.39 11.54 4.58
CA TYR A 539 -20.90 12.65 5.37
C TYR A 539 -22.19 13.15 4.81
N GLU A 540 -22.13 13.66 3.61
CA GLU A 540 -22.99 14.73 3.21
C GLU A 540 -24.46 14.27 3.24
N ASP A 541 -24.69 12.96 3.25
CA ASP A 541 -25.86 12.19 3.64
C ASP A 541 -26.48 12.43 5.03
N TYR A 542 -25.83 12.47 6.20
CA TYR A 542 -26.62 12.52 7.48
C TYR A 542 -27.30 13.85 7.78
N LEU A 543 -26.66 15.01 7.57
CA LEU A 543 -27.41 16.27 7.70
C LEU A 543 -28.42 16.40 6.55
N LEU A 544 -28.39 15.50 5.55
CA LEU A 544 -29.51 15.26 4.61
C LEU A 544 -30.50 14.18 5.13
N SER A 545 -30.07 13.23 5.98
CA SER A 545 -30.87 12.16 6.58
C SER A 545 -31.77 12.64 7.71
N GLY A 546 -31.36 13.70 8.42
CA GLY A 546 -32.13 14.33 9.49
C GLY A 546 -32.18 13.56 10.81
N ASN A 547 -31.26 12.61 11.08
CA ASN A 547 -31.18 11.88 12.36
C ASN A 547 -30.76 12.74 13.58
N VAL A 548 -30.77 14.07 13.45
CA VAL A 548 -30.42 15.06 14.48
C VAL A 548 -31.40 14.99 15.65
N GLY A 549 -30.92 14.52 16.81
CA GLY A 549 -31.70 14.44 18.05
C GLY A 549 -32.33 13.08 18.37
N ASN A 550 -31.91 12.00 17.69
CA ASN A 550 -32.34 10.63 18.00
C ASN A 550 -31.46 10.00 19.13
N PRO A 551 -32.01 9.32 20.15
CA PRO A 551 -31.29 8.96 21.38
C PRO A 551 -30.45 7.67 21.30
N SER A 552 -30.17 7.16 20.11
CA SER A 552 -29.30 5.99 19.89
C SER A 552 -28.27 6.39 18.83
N PRO A 553 -27.05 6.79 19.22
CA PRO A 553 -26.32 7.74 18.41
C PRO A 553 -25.13 7.07 17.72
N SER A 554 -25.34 6.64 16.48
CA SER A 554 -24.25 6.21 15.62
C SER A 554 -24.67 6.12 14.15
N LEU A 555 -23.73 6.06 13.22
CA LEU A 555 -24.06 5.86 11.82
C LEU A 555 -24.71 4.51 11.58
N ASP A 556 -25.60 4.52 10.61
CA ASP A 556 -26.13 3.33 9.98
C ASP A 556 -25.26 2.93 8.78
N LEU A 557 -24.28 2.05 9.04
CA LEU A 557 -23.52 1.38 8.00
C LEU A 557 -23.11 -0.03 8.41
N ASP A 558 -22.62 -0.80 7.43
CA ASP A 558 -22.43 -2.24 7.57
C ASP A 558 -21.21 -2.66 8.39
N ALA A 559 -20.83 -3.93 8.39
CA ALA A 559 -19.80 -4.44 9.30
C ALA A 559 -18.39 -4.57 8.70
N GLU A 560 -18.20 -4.37 7.38
CA GLU A 560 -16.88 -3.96 6.81
C GLU A 560 -16.85 -2.43 6.66
N LEU A 561 -17.81 -1.79 7.35
CA LEU A 561 -18.39 -0.45 7.27
C LEU A 561 -18.22 0.17 5.88
N VAL A 562 -19.33 0.11 5.14
CA VAL A 562 -19.66 0.82 3.90
C VAL A 562 -21.00 1.54 4.12
N GLY A 563 -21.13 2.83 3.79
CA GLY A 563 -22.43 3.52 3.83
C GLY A 563 -22.42 4.94 3.29
N GLY A 564 -23.47 5.71 3.61
CA GLY A 564 -23.74 7.14 3.33
C GLY A 564 -23.46 7.73 1.93
N TYR A 565 -22.84 7.03 0.99
CA TYR A 565 -22.60 7.58 -0.34
C TYR A 565 -22.60 6.53 -1.43
N SER A 566 -22.74 7.02 -2.64
CA SER A 566 -22.44 6.27 -3.85
C SER A 566 -21.40 6.98 -4.69
N SER A 567 -20.74 6.21 -5.54
CA SER A 567 -19.53 6.62 -6.24
C SER A 567 -19.62 6.27 -7.72
N LEU A 568 -18.96 7.07 -8.54
CA LEU A 568 -18.76 6.79 -9.94
C LEU A 568 -17.39 7.30 -10.39
N HIS A 569 -16.89 6.72 -11.47
CA HIS A 569 -15.62 7.14 -12.07
C HIS A 569 -15.83 7.40 -13.56
N ILE A 570 -15.72 8.66 -13.97
CA ILE A 570 -15.96 9.19 -15.33
C ILE A 570 -14.62 9.53 -15.99
N ARG A 571 -14.21 8.75 -17.00
CA ARG A 571 -12.94 8.96 -17.74
C ARG A 571 -13.21 9.48 -19.15
N ARG A 572 -12.84 10.74 -19.44
CA ARG A 572 -13.14 11.44 -20.71
C ARG A 572 -11.92 11.85 -21.55
N GLY A 573 -10.73 12.03 -20.96
CA GLY A 573 -9.55 12.64 -21.58
C GLY A 573 -8.89 11.80 -22.69
N ASP A 574 -7.66 11.32 -22.46
CA ASP A 574 -6.87 10.53 -23.43
C ASP A 574 -7.42 9.12 -23.72
N LEU A 575 -8.46 8.68 -23.00
CA LEU A 575 -9.13 7.39 -23.23
C LEU A 575 -9.49 7.21 -24.71
N GLN A 576 -8.98 6.14 -25.34
CA GLN A 576 -9.09 5.91 -26.78
C GLN A 576 -10.50 5.46 -27.25
N PHE A 577 -11.27 4.85 -26.35
CA PHE A 577 -12.64 4.39 -26.57
C PHE A 577 -13.60 5.59 -26.49
N LYS A 578 -14.47 5.77 -27.49
CA LYS A 578 -15.45 6.87 -27.60
C LYS A 578 -16.85 6.42 -27.21
N GLU A 579 -17.15 5.16 -27.52
CA GLU A 579 -18.39 4.42 -27.21
C GLU A 579 -18.80 4.46 -25.73
N VAL A 580 -17.85 4.74 -24.82
CA VAL A 580 -18.04 4.85 -23.37
C VAL A 580 -17.90 6.29 -22.83
N LYS A 581 -17.65 7.28 -23.71
CA LYS A 581 -17.54 8.71 -23.36
C LYS A 581 -18.89 9.41 -23.54
N PHE A 582 -19.88 8.98 -22.77
CA PHE A 582 -21.20 9.61 -22.79
C PHE A 582 -21.13 11.10 -22.38
N ASP A 583 -22.17 11.84 -22.73
CA ASP A 583 -22.46 13.12 -22.08
C ASP A 583 -23.01 12.90 -20.65
N SER A 584 -23.23 14.00 -19.94
CA SER A 584 -23.53 14.01 -18.51
C SER A 584 -24.95 13.53 -18.21
N GLU A 585 -25.93 14.04 -18.96
CA GLU A 585 -27.30 13.52 -18.97
C GLU A 585 -27.32 12.01 -19.24
N GLN A 586 -26.65 11.51 -20.29
CA GLN A 586 -26.64 10.08 -20.60
C GLN A 586 -25.93 9.25 -19.50
N TRP A 587 -24.90 9.78 -18.84
CA TRP A 587 -24.29 9.17 -17.65
C TRP A 587 -25.26 9.06 -16.48
N TYR A 588 -26.01 10.13 -16.19
CA TYR A 588 -27.02 10.13 -15.12
C TYR A 588 -28.19 9.19 -15.45
N GLN A 589 -28.76 9.28 -16.66
CA GLN A 589 -29.87 8.41 -17.09
C GLN A 589 -29.51 6.92 -17.06
N ASN A 590 -28.24 6.57 -17.27
CA ASN A 590 -27.74 5.20 -17.16
C ASN A 590 -27.47 4.72 -15.72
N THR A 591 -27.53 5.59 -14.71
CA THR A 591 -27.13 5.28 -13.31
C THR A 591 -28.13 5.70 -12.23
N LYS A 592 -29.10 6.57 -12.55
CA LYS A 592 -30.08 7.13 -11.60
C LYS A 592 -30.88 6.15 -10.73
N GLU A 593 -31.05 4.88 -11.14
CA GLU A 593 -31.84 3.89 -10.39
C GLU A 593 -31.02 3.07 -9.37
N ILE A 594 -29.70 3.26 -9.34
CA ILE A 594 -28.82 2.75 -8.28
C ILE A 594 -28.45 3.83 -7.25
N TRP A 595 -28.83 5.08 -7.48
CA TRP A 595 -28.65 6.21 -6.56
C TRP A 595 -29.93 6.45 -5.73
N LYS A 596 -29.80 6.72 -4.43
CA LYS A 596 -30.93 7.25 -3.62
C LYS A 596 -31.08 8.76 -3.86
N PRO A 597 -32.31 9.33 -3.88
CA PRO A 597 -32.53 10.71 -4.35
C PRO A 597 -31.69 11.81 -3.71
N ASN A 598 -31.36 11.66 -2.42
CA ASN A 598 -30.61 12.64 -1.62
C ASN A 598 -29.21 12.16 -1.21
N GLU A 599 -28.81 10.91 -1.53
CA GLU A 599 -27.47 10.43 -1.13
C GLU A 599 -26.37 11.13 -1.94
N VAL A 600 -25.14 11.06 -1.46
CA VAL A 600 -24.05 11.86 -2.04
C VAL A 600 -23.39 11.08 -3.16
N LEU A 601 -23.16 11.76 -4.29
CA LEU A 601 -22.52 11.18 -5.46
C LEU A 601 -21.13 11.78 -5.66
N TYR A 602 -20.12 10.93 -5.55
CA TYR A 602 -18.78 11.31 -5.94
C TYR A 602 -18.38 10.84 -7.32
N VAL A 603 -17.64 11.69 -8.00
CA VAL A 603 -17.14 11.49 -9.34
C VAL A 603 -15.61 11.59 -9.34
N ALA A 604 -14.93 10.44 -9.42
CA ALA A 604 -13.53 10.39 -9.85
C ALA A 604 -13.49 10.75 -11.33
N THR A 605 -12.66 11.71 -11.73
CA THR A 605 -12.73 12.23 -13.11
C THR A 605 -11.49 13.00 -13.56
N ASP A 606 -11.14 12.84 -14.84
CA ASP A 606 -10.16 13.67 -15.53
C ASP A 606 -10.79 14.83 -16.34
N GLU A 607 -12.12 14.91 -16.39
CA GLU A 607 -12.85 16.08 -16.90
C GLU A 607 -12.64 17.29 -15.99
N LYS A 608 -12.31 18.44 -16.59
CA LYS A 608 -12.00 19.69 -15.90
C LYS A 608 -13.03 20.79 -16.15
N ASN A 609 -13.96 20.58 -17.08
CA ASN A 609 -15.08 21.48 -17.28
C ASN A 609 -16.21 21.18 -16.29
N GLU A 610 -16.33 21.97 -15.23
CA GLU A 610 -17.38 21.80 -14.22
C GLU A 610 -18.81 21.85 -14.80
N THR A 611 -19.03 22.60 -15.89
CA THR A 611 -20.37 22.68 -16.54
C THR A 611 -20.78 21.38 -17.24
N PHE A 612 -19.86 20.42 -17.40
CA PHE A 612 -20.24 19.07 -17.79
C PHE A 612 -21.23 18.49 -16.78
N PHE A 613 -21.02 18.69 -15.48
CA PHE A 613 -21.79 18.03 -14.42
C PHE A 613 -23.14 18.71 -14.11
N ASP A 614 -23.57 19.70 -14.89
CA ASP A 614 -24.82 20.41 -14.66
C ASP A 614 -26.06 19.51 -14.85
N ASP A 615 -26.03 18.56 -15.79
CA ASP A 615 -27.15 17.60 -15.98
C ASP A 615 -27.37 16.71 -14.74
N PHE A 616 -26.30 16.27 -14.07
CA PHE A 616 -26.41 15.59 -12.78
C PHE A 616 -26.97 16.54 -11.70
N ARG A 617 -26.48 17.77 -11.60
CA ARG A 617 -26.96 18.77 -10.62
C ARG A 617 -28.42 19.18 -10.82
N MET A 618 -28.97 19.02 -12.03
CA MET A 618 -30.38 19.29 -12.33
C MET A 618 -31.31 18.13 -11.96
N HIS A 619 -30.83 16.88 -11.99
CA HIS A 619 -31.67 15.69 -11.83
C HIS A 619 -31.45 14.92 -10.52
N HIS A 620 -30.26 15.01 -9.94
CA HIS A 620 -29.94 14.46 -8.62
C HIS A 620 -30.19 15.51 -7.54
N ALA A 621 -30.96 15.18 -6.49
CA ALA A 621 -31.26 16.12 -5.41
C ALA A 621 -30.21 16.09 -4.28
N GLY A 622 -29.42 15.02 -4.21
CA GLY A 622 -28.23 14.94 -3.37
C GLY A 622 -27.02 15.67 -3.99
N PRO A 623 -25.94 15.89 -3.23
CA PRO A 623 -24.81 16.66 -3.74
C PRO A 623 -23.86 15.85 -4.64
N LEU A 624 -23.23 16.55 -5.59
CA LEU A 624 -22.15 16.01 -6.42
C LEU A 624 -20.79 16.50 -5.96
N ARG A 625 -19.82 15.59 -5.91
CA ARG A 625 -18.49 15.84 -5.35
C ARG A 625 -17.37 15.28 -6.23
N PHE A 626 -16.22 15.95 -6.22
CA PHE A 626 -15.09 15.72 -7.13
C PHE A 626 -13.78 15.80 -6.36
N LEU A 627 -12.70 15.23 -6.90
CA LEU A 627 -11.35 15.44 -6.37
C LEU A 627 -11.05 16.92 -6.04
N ASN A 628 -11.49 17.85 -6.89
CA ASN A 628 -11.24 19.28 -6.71
C ASN A 628 -12.23 20.01 -5.79
N ASP A 629 -13.40 19.42 -5.51
CA ASP A 629 -14.25 19.84 -4.37
C ASP A 629 -13.58 19.55 -3.03
N TYR A 630 -12.39 18.96 -3.13
CA TYR A 630 -11.44 18.66 -2.11
C TYR A 630 -10.07 19.09 -2.64
N MET A 631 -9.88 20.31 -3.16
CA MET A 631 -8.51 20.84 -3.33
C MET A 631 -7.98 21.31 -1.98
N GLN A 632 -8.78 22.18 -1.35
CA GLN A 632 -8.57 22.62 0.01
C GLN A 632 -9.06 21.59 1.02
N LEU A 633 -9.63 20.47 0.60
CA LEU A 633 -9.77 19.32 1.48
C LEU A 633 -8.67 18.41 1.14
N ALA A 634 -8.59 17.93 -0.09
CA ALA A 634 -7.74 16.82 -0.47
C ALA A 634 -6.22 17.06 -0.40
N GLU A 635 -5.81 18.18 0.18
CA GLU A 635 -4.43 18.61 0.42
C GLU A 635 -3.60 18.64 -0.87
N LEU A 636 -4.36 18.60 -1.96
CA LEU A 636 -3.94 18.26 -3.28
C LEU A 636 -2.91 19.27 -3.77
N ASP A 637 -3.03 20.52 -3.29
CA ASP A 637 -2.15 21.64 -3.56
C ASP A 637 -0.66 21.34 -3.34
N GLN A 638 -0.32 20.24 -2.65
CA GLN A 638 0.92 20.22 -1.91
C GLN A 638 1.87 18.98 -2.05
N ILE A 639 1.49 17.66 -2.01
CA ILE A 639 2.41 16.61 -2.58
C ILE A 639 2.29 16.72 -4.10
N ASP A 640 3.36 16.37 -4.81
CA ASP A 640 3.39 15.75 -6.13
C ASP A 640 2.00 15.38 -6.72
N PRO A 641 1.45 16.25 -7.60
CA PRO A 641 0.19 16.04 -8.30
C PRO A 641 0.09 14.72 -9.08
N THR A 642 1.22 14.08 -9.45
CA THR A 642 1.19 12.81 -10.20
C THR A 642 0.45 11.69 -9.46
N LEU A 643 0.35 11.79 -8.13
CA LEU A 643 -0.34 10.83 -7.28
C LEU A 643 -1.90 10.90 -7.39
N TYR A 644 -2.48 11.94 -8.01
CA TYR A 644 -3.95 12.18 -8.05
C TYR A 644 -4.77 11.04 -8.66
N GLY A 645 -4.23 10.30 -9.63
CA GLY A 645 -4.97 9.20 -10.24
C GLY A 645 -5.06 7.98 -9.34
N MET A 646 -4.02 7.71 -8.56
CA MET A 646 -4.06 6.62 -7.59
C MET A 646 -5.08 6.96 -6.51
N ILE A 647 -4.96 8.16 -5.93
CA ILE A 647 -5.92 8.86 -5.06
C ILE A 647 -7.37 8.66 -5.55
N ASP A 648 -7.78 9.19 -6.70
CA ASP A 648 -9.17 9.05 -7.20
C ASP A 648 -9.65 7.59 -7.37
N THR A 649 -8.73 6.64 -7.60
CA THR A 649 -9.09 5.23 -7.71
C THR A 649 -9.73 4.76 -6.42
N ILE A 650 -9.02 4.90 -5.30
CA ILE A 650 -9.46 4.20 -4.10
C ILE A 650 -10.61 5.01 -3.45
N VAL A 651 -10.80 6.30 -3.80
CA VAL A 651 -12.07 7.07 -3.56
C VAL A 651 -13.28 6.38 -4.15
N ALA A 652 -13.20 6.01 -5.41
CA ALA A 652 -14.34 5.36 -6.05
C ALA A 652 -14.55 3.93 -5.52
N SER A 653 -13.59 3.37 -4.76
CA SER A 653 -13.65 1.99 -4.30
C SER A 653 -14.57 1.75 -3.10
N ARG A 654 -15.08 2.76 -2.39
CA ARG A 654 -15.87 2.54 -1.16
C ARG A 654 -17.34 2.91 -1.20
N GLY A 655 -17.87 3.27 -2.37
CA GLY A 655 -19.28 3.63 -2.49
C GLY A 655 -20.16 2.51 -1.99
N SER A 656 -21.19 2.83 -1.20
CA SER A 656 -22.32 1.93 -0.94
C SER A 656 -22.83 1.34 -2.26
N VAL A 657 -22.75 2.14 -3.33
CA VAL A 657 -22.68 1.68 -4.72
C VAL A 657 -21.50 2.31 -5.46
N PHE A 658 -20.91 1.60 -6.43
CA PHE A 658 -19.96 2.15 -7.40
C PHE A 658 -20.44 1.98 -8.85
N ALA A 659 -20.23 2.96 -9.73
CA ALA A 659 -20.42 2.85 -11.18
C ALA A 659 -19.20 3.33 -12.00
N GLY A 660 -18.47 2.41 -12.63
CA GLY A 660 -17.25 2.73 -13.39
C GLY A 660 -17.46 3.08 -14.86
N THR A 661 -16.52 3.84 -15.44
CA THR A 661 -16.34 3.93 -16.91
C THR A 661 -15.80 2.60 -17.41
N TRP A 662 -16.49 1.96 -18.35
CA TRP A 662 -16.01 0.73 -18.98
C TRP A 662 -14.71 0.97 -19.78
N PHE A 663 -13.93 -0.09 -20.01
CA PHE A 663 -12.55 -0.08 -20.53
C PHE A 663 -11.45 0.61 -19.71
N SER A 664 -11.76 1.47 -18.75
CA SER A 664 -10.70 2.10 -17.96
C SER A 664 -10.06 1.11 -16.99
N THR A 665 -8.76 0.89 -17.10
CA THR A 665 -7.94 0.08 -16.17
C THR A 665 -7.98 0.63 -14.73
N PHE A 666 -8.34 1.90 -14.62
CA PHE A 666 -8.71 2.62 -13.41
C PHE A 666 -10.01 2.04 -12.78
N SER A 667 -11.12 2.01 -13.53
CA SER A 667 -12.39 1.37 -13.11
C SER A 667 -12.23 -0.11 -12.78
N GLY A 668 -11.34 -0.80 -13.52
CA GLY A 668 -10.89 -2.14 -13.16
C GLY A 668 -10.37 -2.14 -11.73
N PHE A 669 -9.26 -1.42 -11.46
CA PHE A 669 -8.63 -1.47 -10.14
C PHE A 669 -9.57 -1.06 -8.99
N ILE A 670 -10.44 -0.06 -9.20
CA ILE A 670 -11.53 0.30 -8.27
C ILE A 670 -12.33 -0.93 -7.80
N ILE A 671 -12.66 -1.84 -8.71
CA ILE A 671 -13.44 -3.04 -8.45
C ILE A 671 -12.63 -4.15 -7.78
N ARG A 672 -11.32 -4.28 -8.07
CA ARG A 672 -10.44 -5.22 -7.33
C ARG A 672 -10.40 -4.86 -5.85
N LEU A 673 -10.23 -3.57 -5.57
CA LEU A 673 -10.22 -2.99 -4.24
C LEU A 673 -11.53 -3.36 -3.49
N ARG A 674 -12.68 -3.12 -4.12
CA ARG A 674 -14.03 -3.53 -3.63
C ARG A 674 -14.13 -5.01 -3.27
N GLY A 675 -13.60 -5.88 -4.12
CA GLY A 675 -13.65 -7.32 -3.89
C GLY A 675 -12.82 -7.79 -2.69
N TYR A 676 -11.59 -7.27 -2.60
CA TYR A 676 -10.66 -7.53 -1.50
C TYR A 676 -11.11 -6.93 -0.15
N TYR A 677 -11.93 -5.88 -0.16
CA TYR A 677 -12.61 -5.34 1.03
C TYR A 677 -13.68 -6.26 1.61
N GLY A 678 -14.16 -7.26 0.87
CA GLY A 678 -15.37 -7.99 1.25
C GLY A 678 -16.66 -7.26 0.93
N MET A 679 -16.62 -6.20 0.12
CA MET A 679 -17.84 -5.59 -0.41
C MET A 679 -18.52 -6.54 -1.39
N SER A 680 -19.85 -6.59 -1.31
CA SER A 680 -20.68 -7.36 -2.23
C SER A 680 -20.44 -6.96 -3.68
N LYS A 681 -20.26 -7.95 -4.57
CA LYS A 681 -20.12 -7.70 -6.02
C LYS A 681 -21.38 -7.05 -6.60
N PHE A 682 -22.54 -7.26 -5.95
CA PHE A 682 -23.85 -6.72 -6.34
C PHE A 682 -24.02 -5.21 -6.06
N PHE A 683 -23.01 -4.55 -5.49
CA PHE A 683 -22.95 -3.09 -5.39
C PHE A 683 -21.92 -2.46 -6.36
N SER A 684 -21.49 -3.19 -7.40
CA SER A 684 -20.43 -2.75 -8.31
C SER A 684 -20.88 -2.79 -9.78
N TYR A 685 -21.05 -1.62 -10.37
CA TYR A 685 -21.69 -1.42 -11.68
C TYR A 685 -20.74 -0.74 -12.69
N TYR A 686 -21.20 -0.67 -13.94
CA TYR A 686 -20.65 0.21 -14.97
C TYR A 686 -21.74 1.11 -15.57
N SER A 687 -21.36 2.26 -16.14
CA SER A 687 -22.30 3.22 -16.76
C SER A 687 -22.71 2.89 -18.19
N TRP A 688 -22.01 1.98 -18.87
CA TRP A 688 -22.45 1.46 -20.16
C TRP A 688 -23.49 0.35 -19.92
N LEU A 689 -24.74 0.58 -20.34
CA LEU A 689 -25.90 -0.25 -20.00
C LEU A 689 -25.69 -1.75 -20.27
N ASP A 690 -25.16 -2.10 -21.43
CA ASP A 690 -24.91 -3.48 -21.87
C ASP A 690 -23.88 -4.23 -20.98
N ARG A 691 -23.17 -3.49 -20.13
CA ARG A 691 -22.19 -3.98 -19.14
C ARG A 691 -22.49 -3.56 -17.71
N LYS A 692 -23.64 -2.92 -17.45
CA LYS A 692 -23.95 -2.31 -16.16
C LYS A 692 -23.86 -3.31 -14.99
N TYR A 693 -24.36 -4.52 -15.20
CA TYR A 693 -24.39 -5.60 -14.20
C TYR A 693 -23.23 -6.61 -14.36
N PHE A 694 -22.13 -6.22 -15.02
CA PHE A 694 -21.05 -7.16 -15.37
C PHE A 694 -20.41 -7.84 -14.14
N MET A 695 -20.17 -7.11 -13.04
CA MET A 695 -19.60 -7.70 -11.83
C MET A 695 -20.58 -8.54 -11.00
N HIS A 696 -21.88 -8.54 -11.34
CA HIS A 696 -22.91 -9.26 -10.58
C HIS A 696 -22.89 -10.77 -10.87
N LYS A 697 -21.96 -11.25 -11.70
CA LYS A 697 -21.83 -12.64 -12.16
C LYS A 697 -20.44 -13.16 -11.82
N TRP A 698 -20.32 -14.45 -11.50
CA TRP A 698 -19.02 -15.11 -11.54
C TRP A 698 -18.51 -15.18 -12.99
N MET A 699 -17.21 -14.97 -13.20
CA MET A 699 -16.59 -14.93 -14.53
C MET A 699 -15.20 -15.57 -14.53
N ASN A 700 -14.93 -16.43 -15.52
CA ASN A 700 -13.60 -17.02 -15.69
C ASN A 700 -12.73 -16.12 -16.58
N VAL A 701 -11.43 -16.06 -16.26
CA VAL A 701 -10.42 -15.26 -16.97
C VAL A 701 -10.48 -15.47 -18.49
N GLY A 702 -10.41 -16.72 -18.95
CA GLY A 702 -10.20 -17.05 -20.37
C GLY A 702 -11.38 -16.68 -21.28
N ASP A 703 -12.57 -16.47 -20.72
CA ASP A 703 -13.79 -16.23 -21.49
C ASP A 703 -13.87 -14.80 -22.08
N ILE A 704 -12.85 -13.96 -21.85
CA ILE A 704 -12.88 -12.53 -22.18
C ILE A 704 -11.63 -12.09 -22.96
N LYS A 705 -11.85 -11.45 -24.13
CA LYS A 705 -10.79 -11.01 -25.07
C LYS A 705 -9.94 -9.82 -24.58
N SER A 706 -10.34 -9.10 -23.52
CA SER A 706 -9.59 -7.94 -22.96
C SER A 706 -9.37 -8.14 -21.46
N LEU A 707 -8.17 -8.63 -21.12
CA LEU A 707 -7.76 -9.04 -19.77
C LEU A 707 -7.15 -7.91 -18.93
N TYR A 708 -7.02 -6.71 -19.49
CA TYR A 708 -6.43 -5.54 -18.82
C TYR A 708 -7.47 -4.57 -18.25
N SER A 709 -8.70 -4.62 -18.77
CA SER A 709 -9.71 -3.58 -18.57
C SER A 709 -10.84 -3.96 -17.60
N ARG A 710 -10.80 -5.19 -17.08
CA ARG A 710 -11.83 -5.79 -16.25
C ARG A 710 -11.18 -6.69 -15.21
N GLU A 711 -11.62 -6.54 -13.97
CA GLU A 711 -11.20 -7.40 -12.88
C GLU A 711 -12.17 -8.59 -12.73
N PHE A 712 -11.70 -9.70 -12.15
CA PHE A 712 -12.45 -10.96 -12.05
C PHE A 712 -12.53 -11.42 -10.58
N PRO A 713 -13.70 -11.87 -10.09
CA PRO A 713 -13.86 -12.29 -8.69
C PRO A 713 -12.84 -13.32 -8.18
N THR A 714 -12.35 -14.23 -9.04
CA THR A 714 -11.27 -15.17 -8.69
C THR A 714 -9.97 -14.51 -8.20
N GLY A 715 -9.79 -13.20 -8.41
CA GLY A 715 -8.66 -12.43 -7.89
C GLY A 715 -8.71 -12.17 -6.38
N TRP A 716 -9.89 -12.15 -5.74
CA TRP A 716 -10.10 -11.79 -4.32
C TRP A 716 -11.02 -12.73 -3.55
N THR A 717 -11.95 -13.38 -4.24
CA THR A 717 -12.94 -14.26 -3.62
C THR A 717 -12.29 -15.53 -3.14
N SER A 718 -12.52 -15.90 -1.87
CA SER A 718 -12.12 -17.21 -1.31
C SER A 718 -10.63 -17.58 -1.44
N ILE A 719 -9.76 -16.61 -1.77
CA ILE A 719 -8.34 -16.85 -2.05
C ILE A 719 -7.54 -17.25 -0.80
N ASP A 720 -8.18 -17.27 0.37
CA ASP A 720 -7.59 -17.65 1.64
C ASP A 720 -7.90 -19.09 2.07
N GLY A 721 -8.61 -19.83 1.23
CA GLY A 721 -8.68 -21.28 1.28
C GLY A 721 -7.65 -21.95 0.36
N ASP A 722 -7.56 -23.28 0.50
CA ASP A 722 -6.63 -24.14 -0.25
C ASP A 722 -7.20 -24.63 -1.60
N VAL A 723 -8.50 -24.44 -1.80
CA VAL A 723 -9.27 -25.01 -2.92
C VAL A 723 -9.27 -24.03 -4.10
N PHE A 724 -9.27 -24.56 -5.32
CA PHE A 724 -9.43 -23.75 -6.52
C PHE A 724 -10.75 -22.97 -6.48
N VAL A 725 -10.72 -21.66 -6.71
CA VAL A 725 -11.91 -20.81 -6.65
C VAL A 725 -12.52 -20.61 -8.03
N ASP A 726 -13.64 -21.30 -8.27
CA ASP A 726 -14.49 -21.26 -9.47
C ASP A 726 -15.92 -20.73 -9.21
N ASN A 727 -16.20 -20.26 -7.99
CA ASN A 727 -17.46 -19.60 -7.61
C ASN A 727 -17.25 -18.70 -6.37
N ASP A 728 -18.15 -17.73 -6.17
CA ASP A 728 -18.09 -16.77 -5.06
C ASP A 728 -19.08 -17.00 -3.90
N ASN A 729 -19.95 -18.00 -4.02
CA ASN A 729 -20.94 -18.40 -3.00
C ASN A 729 -21.90 -17.28 -2.55
N GLU A 730 -21.90 -16.12 -3.21
CA GLU A 730 -22.73 -14.96 -2.88
C GLU A 730 -24.20 -15.11 -3.33
N GLY A 731 -24.52 -16.22 -4.00
CA GLY A 731 -25.84 -16.55 -4.52
C GLY A 731 -25.90 -16.56 -6.05
N ARG A 732 -26.88 -17.28 -6.60
CA ARG A 732 -27.09 -17.36 -8.06
C ARG A 732 -28.07 -16.30 -8.54
N GLU A 733 -27.81 -15.73 -9.71
CA GLU A 733 -28.72 -14.83 -10.44
C GLU A 733 -30.12 -15.42 -10.67
N SER A 734 -30.25 -16.76 -10.67
CA SER A 734 -31.52 -17.49 -10.79
C SER A 734 -32.28 -17.69 -9.46
N GLU A 735 -31.65 -17.43 -8.31
CA GLU A 735 -32.32 -17.38 -6.99
C GLU A 735 -32.75 -15.94 -6.62
N TYR A 736 -32.10 -14.94 -7.21
CA TYR A 736 -32.29 -13.51 -6.97
C TYR A 736 -32.76 -12.80 -8.27
N GLY A 737 -33.80 -13.34 -8.90
CA GLY A 737 -34.21 -12.96 -10.27
C GLY A 737 -34.68 -11.50 -10.43
N MET A 738 -34.19 -10.88 -11.53
CA MET A 738 -34.23 -9.44 -11.86
C MET A 738 -33.39 -8.55 -10.93
N PRO A 739 -32.89 -7.39 -11.41
CA PRO A 739 -32.16 -6.45 -10.57
C PRO A 739 -33.03 -5.97 -9.41
N ARG A 740 -32.71 -6.42 -8.20
CA ARG A 740 -33.29 -5.90 -6.96
C ARG A 740 -32.97 -4.41 -6.83
N THR A 741 -33.95 -3.64 -6.38
CA THR A 741 -33.73 -2.20 -6.16
C THR A 741 -32.71 -1.96 -5.06
N ARG A 742 -32.09 -0.76 -5.05
CA ARG A 742 -31.14 -0.33 -4.00
C ARG A 742 -31.70 -0.60 -2.59
N ASP A 743 -32.97 -0.28 -2.37
CA ASP A 743 -33.67 -0.44 -1.10
C ASP A 743 -33.96 -1.92 -0.77
N GLU A 744 -34.25 -2.75 -1.76
CA GLU A 744 -34.45 -4.19 -1.56
C GLU A 744 -33.13 -4.88 -1.16
N MET A 745 -32.01 -4.48 -1.77
CA MET A 745 -30.66 -4.95 -1.41
C MET A 745 -30.24 -4.53 0.00
N ASP A 746 -30.42 -3.25 0.36
CA ASP A 746 -30.14 -2.76 1.72
C ASP A 746 -31.06 -3.43 2.77
N ARG A 747 -32.33 -3.69 2.42
CA ARG A 747 -33.27 -4.42 3.30
C ARG A 747 -32.80 -5.85 3.59
N LEU A 748 -32.32 -6.59 2.58
CA LEU A 748 -31.86 -7.97 2.75
C LEU A 748 -30.59 -8.06 3.60
N LYS A 749 -29.73 -7.05 3.51
CA LYS A 749 -28.55 -6.82 4.36
C LYS A 749 -28.98 -6.74 5.84
N ALA A 750 -30.00 -5.93 6.13
CA ALA A 750 -30.57 -5.77 7.47
C ALA A 750 -31.36 -7.01 7.97
N GLU A 751 -32.19 -7.64 7.14
CA GLU A 751 -32.93 -8.87 7.52
C GLU A 751 -31.98 -10.04 7.82
N SER A 752 -30.86 -10.13 7.10
CA SER A 752 -29.79 -11.09 7.37
C SER A 752 -29.14 -10.80 8.74
N ALA A 753 -28.76 -9.56 9.01
CA ALA A 753 -28.20 -9.16 10.31
C ALA A 753 -29.15 -9.46 11.48
N ALA A 754 -30.46 -9.26 11.29
CA ALA A 754 -31.47 -9.57 12.31
C ALA A 754 -31.58 -11.08 12.62
N THR A 755 -31.51 -11.95 11.61
CA THR A 755 -31.63 -13.42 11.82
C THR A 755 -30.44 -14.06 12.55
N TRP A 756 -29.30 -13.37 12.67
CA TRP A 756 -28.18 -13.80 13.52
C TRP A 756 -28.38 -13.52 15.02
N LEU A 757 -29.37 -12.71 15.41
CA LEU A 757 -29.62 -12.39 16.83
C LEU A 757 -30.44 -13.47 17.56
N ASP A 758 -31.31 -14.20 16.87
CA ASP A 758 -32.32 -15.11 17.46
C ASP A 758 -31.81 -16.54 17.76
N LYS A 759 -30.48 -16.71 17.87
CA LYS A 759 -29.83 -17.99 18.24
C LYS A 759 -28.80 -17.86 19.36
N ARG A 760 -28.99 -16.91 20.27
CA ARG A 760 -28.24 -16.84 21.54
C ARG A 760 -28.87 -17.81 22.57
N PRO A 761 -28.19 -18.87 23.03
CA PRO A 761 -28.51 -19.46 24.32
C PRO A 761 -28.03 -18.52 25.42
N GLU A 762 -28.93 -18.11 26.33
CA GLU A 762 -28.53 -17.36 27.53
C GLU A 762 -27.68 -18.26 28.45
N VAL A 763 -26.39 -17.96 28.54
CA VAL A 763 -25.49 -18.52 29.56
C VAL A 763 -24.81 -17.33 30.24
N GLY A 764 -25.07 -17.15 31.53
CA GLY A 764 -24.57 -16.00 32.29
C GLY A 764 -23.04 -15.97 32.34
N ILE A 765 -22.45 -14.84 31.95
CA ILE A 765 -21.01 -14.60 32.00
C ILE A 765 -20.64 -14.19 33.44
N PRO A 766 -19.71 -14.90 34.12
CA PRO A 766 -19.20 -14.47 35.42
C PRO A 766 -18.38 -13.17 35.33
N ASN A 767 -18.37 -12.40 36.42
CA ASN A 767 -17.67 -11.12 36.50
C ASN A 767 -16.19 -11.32 36.89
N ASP A 768 -15.39 -11.82 35.95
CA ASP A 768 -13.93 -12.04 36.11
C ASP A 768 -13.20 -10.69 36.18
N GLY A 769 -13.04 -10.15 37.40
CA GLY A 769 -12.71 -8.75 37.64
C GLY A 769 -11.27 -8.29 37.37
N ASN A 770 -11.15 -7.01 37.01
CA ASN A 770 -9.94 -6.18 37.01
C ASN A 770 -8.76 -6.65 36.13
N LEU A 771 -9.06 -7.17 34.94
CA LEU A 771 -8.10 -7.35 33.84
C LEU A 771 -8.21 -6.19 32.83
N ALA A 772 -7.14 -5.92 32.06
CA ALA A 772 -7.29 -5.26 30.76
C ALA A 772 -7.96 -6.22 29.76
N ARG A 773 -8.80 -5.72 28.85
CA ARG A 773 -9.75 -6.56 28.09
C ARG A 773 -9.10 -7.42 27.00
N GLY A 774 -9.05 -8.75 27.22
CA GLY A 774 -8.75 -9.70 26.14
C GLY A 774 -9.98 -10.07 25.30
N ILE A 775 -10.28 -9.31 24.23
CA ILE A 775 -11.49 -9.47 23.39
C ILE A 775 -11.36 -10.59 22.34
N ALA A 776 -11.16 -11.82 22.81
CA ALA A 776 -11.59 -13.01 22.08
C ALA A 776 -12.82 -13.59 22.78
N ARG A 777 -13.90 -13.90 22.04
CA ARG A 777 -15.13 -14.56 22.54
C ARG A 777 -14.91 -16.07 22.82
N ARG A 778 -13.90 -16.36 23.65
CA ARG A 778 -13.38 -17.69 24.00
C ARG A 778 -13.31 -17.83 25.52
N LEU A 779 -13.62 -19.03 26.03
CA LEU A 779 -13.59 -19.36 27.48
C LEU A 779 -12.21 -19.09 28.10
N THR A 780 -12.18 -18.75 29.39
CA THR A 780 -10.97 -18.40 30.16
C THR A 780 -9.89 -19.50 30.09
N GLU A 781 -10.28 -20.77 30.01
CA GLU A 781 -9.39 -21.94 29.80
C GLU A 781 -8.59 -21.90 28.49
N ARG A 782 -8.97 -21.05 27.53
CA ARG A 782 -8.26 -20.81 26.26
C ARG A 782 -7.47 -19.48 26.24
N LYS A 783 -7.30 -18.81 27.38
CA LYS A 783 -6.52 -17.56 27.53
C LYS A 783 -5.43 -17.67 28.62
N PRO A 784 -4.49 -18.64 28.52
CA PRO A 784 -3.52 -18.93 29.58
C PRO A 784 -2.55 -17.77 29.90
N ALA A 785 -2.42 -16.77 29.03
CA ALA A 785 -1.61 -15.57 29.29
C ALA A 785 -2.11 -14.75 30.48
N LEU A 786 -3.43 -14.67 30.70
CA LEU A 786 -4.05 -13.78 31.68
C LEU A 786 -4.09 -14.35 33.11
N ILE A 787 -3.59 -15.57 33.31
CA ILE A 787 -3.65 -16.25 34.62
C ILE A 787 -2.78 -15.49 35.63
N GLY A 788 -3.43 -14.76 36.55
CA GLY A 788 -2.80 -13.95 37.59
C GLY A 788 -2.39 -12.54 37.17
N ALA A 789 -2.74 -12.10 35.95
CA ALA A 789 -2.58 -10.72 35.50
C ALA A 789 -3.54 -9.77 36.25
N LYS A 790 -3.27 -8.46 36.19
CA LYS A 790 -4.20 -7.39 36.60
C LYS A 790 -4.00 -6.15 35.73
N ARG A 791 -5.04 -5.35 35.51
CA ARG A 791 -4.88 -4.01 34.92
C ARG A 791 -3.89 -3.18 35.77
N GLY A 792 -3.00 -2.45 35.12
CA GLY A 792 -2.02 -1.56 35.77
C GLY A 792 -2.65 -0.33 36.44
N HIS A 793 -1.81 0.47 37.09
CA HIS A 793 -2.20 1.67 37.83
C HIS A 793 -1.35 2.88 37.40
N ILE A 794 -1.96 4.06 37.27
CA ILE A 794 -1.28 5.30 36.88
C ILE A 794 -0.87 6.07 38.14
N GLN A 795 0.41 5.97 38.49
CA GLN A 795 0.94 6.51 39.73
C GLN A 795 1.07 8.04 39.70
N GLY A 796 1.03 8.67 40.88
CA GLY A 796 1.30 10.10 41.03
C GLY A 796 0.17 11.04 40.59
N CYS A 797 -0.95 10.51 40.10
CA CYS A 797 -2.12 11.34 39.76
C CYS A 797 -2.98 11.68 40.99
N ASP A 798 -3.65 12.84 40.92
CA ASP A 798 -4.56 13.38 41.93
C ASP A 798 -6.04 12.99 41.68
N ILE A 799 -6.33 12.34 40.55
CA ILE A 799 -7.64 11.79 40.16
C ILE A 799 -7.51 10.34 39.66
N ASP A 800 -8.60 9.57 39.75
CA ASP A 800 -8.66 8.21 39.21
C ASP A 800 -8.76 8.22 37.68
N VAL A 801 -7.72 7.67 37.05
CA VAL A 801 -7.55 7.55 35.60
C VAL A 801 -7.13 6.13 35.21
N ASP A 802 -7.30 5.12 36.06
CA ASP A 802 -6.85 3.73 35.77
C ASP A 802 -7.62 3.08 34.61
N SER A 803 -8.74 3.67 34.16
CA SER A 803 -9.35 3.37 32.85
C SER A 803 -8.39 3.57 31.66
N LEU A 804 -7.34 4.38 31.82
CA LEU A 804 -6.29 4.63 30.82
C LEU A 804 -5.11 3.63 30.93
N ALA A 805 -5.08 2.80 31.97
CA ALA A 805 -4.12 1.70 32.05
C ALA A 805 -4.60 0.56 31.15
N TYR A 806 -4.15 0.57 29.90
CA TYR A 806 -4.41 -0.50 28.93
C TYR A 806 -3.48 -1.71 29.12
N TRP A 807 -2.43 -1.55 29.91
CA TRP A 807 -1.46 -2.58 30.26
C TRP A 807 -1.91 -3.42 31.45
N ASN A 808 -1.27 -4.58 31.62
CA ASN A 808 -1.36 -5.35 32.84
C ASN A 808 -0.08 -5.23 33.69
N ASP A 809 -0.19 -4.63 34.88
CA ASP A 809 0.85 -4.66 35.93
C ASP A 809 0.26 -5.26 37.23
N PRO A 810 0.71 -6.45 37.68
CA PRO A 810 1.67 -7.33 36.99
C PRO A 810 1.04 -8.03 35.77
N GLN A 811 1.88 -8.35 34.79
CA GLN A 811 1.56 -9.33 33.75
C GLN A 811 1.22 -10.71 34.35
N GLY A 812 0.55 -11.57 33.57
CA GLY A 812 0.18 -12.91 34.01
C GLY A 812 1.37 -13.82 34.31
N VAL A 813 1.18 -14.79 35.20
CA VAL A 813 2.25 -15.58 35.84
C VAL A 813 3.16 -16.29 34.83
N ARG A 814 2.62 -16.70 33.67
CA ARG A 814 3.42 -17.28 32.59
C ARG A 814 4.45 -16.30 32.03
N ASP A 815 4.03 -15.06 31.82
CA ASP A 815 4.82 -14.01 31.16
C ASP A 815 5.88 -13.44 32.11
N VAL A 816 5.54 -13.36 33.41
CA VAL A 816 6.51 -13.08 34.49
C VAL A 816 7.65 -14.10 34.54
N ASN A 817 7.38 -15.36 34.18
CA ASN A 817 8.35 -16.45 34.19
C ASN A 817 8.83 -16.84 32.78
N PHE A 818 8.61 -16.00 31.77
CA PHE A 818 9.05 -16.27 30.41
C PHE A 818 10.58 -16.19 30.30
N VAL A 819 11.19 -17.14 29.58
CA VAL A 819 12.62 -17.16 29.27
C VAL A 819 12.79 -17.38 27.78
N SER A 820 13.53 -16.48 27.12
CA SER A 820 13.77 -16.58 25.67
C SER A 820 14.56 -17.86 25.34
N PRO A 821 14.10 -18.70 24.38
CA PRO A 821 14.89 -19.83 23.88
C PRO A 821 16.09 -19.40 23.02
N PHE A 822 16.25 -18.10 22.74
CA PHE A 822 17.35 -17.48 21.97
C PHE A 822 18.41 -16.79 22.85
N SER A 823 18.25 -16.87 24.18
CA SER A 823 19.17 -16.33 25.18
C SER A 823 20.56 -17.01 25.13
N HIS A 824 21.62 -16.25 25.44
CA HIS A 824 22.97 -16.84 25.49
C HIS A 824 23.20 -17.64 26.77
N LYS A 825 23.78 -18.83 26.64
CA LYS A 825 24.07 -19.74 27.77
C LYS A 825 25.39 -19.41 28.50
N SER A 826 26.05 -18.30 28.14
CA SER A 826 27.22 -17.74 28.85
C SER A 826 26.80 -16.76 29.95
N SER A 827 27.64 -16.61 30.97
CA SER A 827 27.51 -15.57 32.01
C SER A 827 28.20 -14.24 31.66
N GLU A 828 28.93 -14.19 30.54
CA GLU A 828 29.58 -12.96 30.06
C GLU A 828 28.55 -12.03 29.39
N PRO A 829 28.59 -10.71 29.64
CA PRO A 829 27.61 -9.78 29.09
C PRO A 829 27.78 -9.60 27.58
N LYS A 830 26.67 -9.60 26.84
CA LYS A 830 26.64 -9.19 25.43
C LYS A 830 25.76 -7.95 25.27
N PHE A 831 26.23 -7.00 24.48
CA PHE A 831 25.63 -5.67 24.31
C PHE A 831 24.94 -5.51 22.94
N LEU A 832 23.98 -4.59 22.89
CA LEU A 832 23.36 -4.10 21.66
C LEU A 832 23.30 -2.57 21.73
N VAL A 833 23.91 -1.89 20.77
CA VAL A 833 23.95 -0.43 20.65
C VAL A 833 23.34 0.02 19.32
N PHE A 834 22.76 1.22 19.26
CA PHE A 834 22.08 1.70 18.05
C PHE A 834 22.15 3.22 17.87
N THR A 835 21.91 3.70 16.64
CA THR A 835 21.69 5.12 16.34
C THR A 835 20.19 5.41 16.17
N PRO A 836 19.59 6.45 16.80
CA PRO A 836 18.16 6.70 16.68
C PRO A 836 17.74 7.05 15.24
N ASP A 837 16.45 6.90 14.95
CA ASP A 837 15.88 7.39 13.69
C ASP A 837 16.14 8.89 13.47
N LYS A 838 16.10 9.32 12.21
CA LYS A 838 16.32 10.72 11.81
C LYS A 838 15.06 11.60 11.76
N GLY A 839 13.87 11.03 11.94
CA GLY A 839 12.58 11.75 11.96
C GLY A 839 12.14 12.25 13.35
N ASP A 840 10.84 12.52 13.46
CA ASP A 840 10.17 12.97 14.70
C ASP A 840 10.15 11.90 15.80
N PHE A 841 9.80 12.28 17.04
CA PHE A 841 9.77 11.39 18.20
C PHE A 841 9.14 10.02 17.93
N ASN A 842 7.96 9.98 17.29
CA ASN A 842 7.28 8.71 17.06
C ASN A 842 7.96 7.84 15.98
N ASN A 843 8.81 8.40 15.09
CA ASN A 843 9.74 7.62 14.29
C ASN A 843 10.75 6.90 15.18
N VAL A 844 11.26 7.61 16.19
CA VAL A 844 12.23 7.07 17.14
C VAL A 844 11.57 6.05 18.09
N ARG A 845 10.31 6.23 18.50
CA ARG A 845 9.52 5.28 19.30
C ARG A 845 9.58 3.87 18.72
N MET A 846 9.13 3.68 17.48
CA MET A 846 8.97 2.32 16.93
C MET A 846 10.34 1.71 16.59
N SER A 847 11.31 2.56 16.22
CA SER A 847 12.73 2.22 16.16
C SER A 847 13.21 1.61 17.47
N PHE A 848 12.86 2.24 18.60
CA PHE A 848 13.22 1.80 19.94
C PHE A 848 12.48 0.53 20.38
N GLU A 849 11.18 0.38 20.08
CA GLU A 849 10.40 -0.84 20.33
C GLU A 849 11.01 -2.07 19.65
N ILE A 850 11.41 -1.92 18.39
CA ILE A 850 12.15 -2.94 17.63
C ILE A 850 13.43 -3.33 18.36
N ILE A 851 14.26 -2.34 18.69
CA ILE A 851 15.55 -2.54 19.35
C ILE A 851 15.36 -3.27 20.70
N CYS A 852 14.33 -2.93 21.45
CA CYS A 852 14.05 -3.52 22.76
C CYS A 852 13.66 -5.01 22.68
N ILE A 853 12.87 -5.43 21.68
CA ILE A 853 12.58 -6.86 21.47
C ILE A 853 13.82 -7.63 20.98
N ILE A 854 14.63 -7.05 20.08
CA ILE A 854 15.90 -7.70 19.67
C ILE A 854 16.78 -7.93 20.91
N CYS A 855 16.88 -6.93 21.78
CA CYS A 855 17.67 -7.01 23.00
C CYS A 855 17.11 -8.06 23.97
N ALA A 856 15.80 -8.05 24.25
CA ALA A 856 15.15 -8.96 25.18
C ALA A 856 15.07 -10.42 24.68
N ALA A 857 14.93 -10.64 23.38
CA ALA A 857 14.96 -11.98 22.80
C ALA A 857 16.38 -12.57 22.79
N LEU A 858 17.42 -11.76 22.60
CA LEU A 858 18.82 -12.19 22.69
C LEU A 858 19.40 -12.17 24.13
N ASP A 859 18.63 -11.78 25.15
CA ASP A 859 19.08 -11.52 26.52
C ASP A 859 20.32 -10.60 26.64
N ARG A 860 20.33 -9.52 25.84
CA ARG A 860 21.43 -8.54 25.80
C ARG A 860 21.21 -7.36 26.74
N ILE A 861 22.28 -6.59 26.95
CA ILE A 861 22.22 -5.27 27.60
C ILE A 861 22.08 -4.20 26.50
N LEU A 862 21.04 -3.38 26.60
CA LEU A 862 20.75 -2.29 25.67
C LEU A 862 21.61 -1.06 26.00
N VAL A 863 22.37 -0.56 25.03
CA VAL A 863 23.12 0.71 25.16
C VAL A 863 22.32 1.80 24.46
N LEU A 864 21.78 2.74 25.25
CA LEU A 864 21.10 3.92 24.74
C LEU A 864 22.12 4.89 24.10
N PRO A 865 21.80 5.49 22.94
CA PRO A 865 22.67 6.46 22.27
C PRO A 865 22.82 7.78 23.06
N PRO A 866 23.79 8.64 22.68
CA PRO A 866 23.96 9.98 23.26
C PRO A 866 22.70 10.84 23.17
N GLU A 867 22.54 11.79 24.09
CA GLU A 867 21.50 12.82 23.95
C GLU A 867 21.76 13.64 22.69
N GLN A 868 20.72 13.93 21.92
CA GLN A 868 20.87 14.69 20.67
C GLN A 868 19.63 15.53 20.38
N PRO A 869 19.74 16.60 19.57
CA PRO A 869 18.57 17.40 19.20
C PRO A 869 17.68 16.58 18.27
N MET A 870 16.53 16.13 18.77
CA MET A 870 15.53 15.44 17.96
C MET A 870 14.90 16.40 16.93
N TYR A 871 14.15 15.85 15.99
CA TYR A 871 13.33 16.66 15.08
C TYR A 871 12.08 17.13 15.82
N LEU A 872 11.69 18.39 15.56
CA LEU A 872 10.63 19.21 16.18
C LEU A 872 10.59 19.35 17.73
N LEU A 873 11.14 18.42 18.52
CA LEU A 873 11.26 18.55 19.98
C LEU A 873 12.43 19.46 20.38
N ARG A 874 12.20 20.77 20.28
CA ARG A 874 13.19 21.83 20.60
C ARG A 874 12.57 23.03 21.32
N ASN A 875 11.37 22.87 21.87
CA ASN A 875 10.60 23.95 22.49
C ASN A 875 11.17 24.35 23.87
N ASP A 876 11.92 23.45 24.51
CA ASP A 876 12.73 23.76 25.68
C ASP A 876 14.02 24.46 25.26
N GLU A 877 14.10 25.78 25.50
CA GLU A 877 15.31 26.56 25.23
C GLU A 877 16.51 26.15 26.11
N THR A 878 16.26 25.46 27.25
CA THR A 878 17.26 25.13 28.28
C THR A 878 17.85 23.73 28.12
N LYS A 879 17.06 22.70 27.78
CA LYS A 879 17.55 21.34 27.47
C LYS A 879 17.08 20.87 26.07
N ARG A 880 17.85 21.31 25.08
CA ARG A 880 17.65 21.10 23.62
C ARG A 880 18.08 19.71 23.10
N HIS A 881 18.64 18.86 23.96
CA HIS A 881 19.13 17.52 23.67
C HIS A 881 18.46 16.54 24.63
N ARG A 882 17.98 15.37 24.16
CA ARG A 882 17.25 14.42 25.02
C ARG A 882 17.63 12.97 24.72
N GLY A 883 17.64 12.13 25.76
CA GLY A 883 17.59 10.66 25.69
C GLY A 883 16.16 10.12 25.49
N LEU A 884 16.02 8.80 25.30
CA LEU A 884 14.72 8.13 25.09
C LEU A 884 14.01 7.76 26.40
N ASP A 885 14.80 7.55 27.45
CA ASP A 885 14.43 7.39 28.84
C ASP A 885 13.65 8.58 29.42
N GLY A 886 13.70 9.75 28.77
CA GLY A 886 12.88 10.92 29.11
C GLY A 886 11.40 10.84 28.72
N PHE A 887 10.94 9.76 28.07
CA PHE A 887 9.58 9.67 27.49
C PHE A 887 8.79 8.40 27.85
N PHE A 888 9.46 7.29 28.20
CA PHE A 888 8.85 6.02 28.59
C PHE A 888 9.06 5.72 30.07
N ASP A 889 8.21 4.91 30.69
CA ASP A 889 8.48 4.42 32.06
C ASP A 889 9.52 3.29 32.05
N MET A 890 10.80 3.68 32.02
CA MET A 890 11.93 2.76 32.14
C MET A 890 12.42 2.61 33.60
N GLU A 891 11.83 3.36 34.53
CA GLU A 891 12.19 3.37 35.97
C GLU A 891 11.30 2.42 36.79
N GLY A 892 10.14 2.05 36.24
CA GLY A 892 9.19 1.10 36.79
C GLY A 892 9.84 -0.17 37.35
N ASN A 893 9.39 -0.57 38.54
CA ASN A 893 9.93 -1.71 39.27
C ASN A 893 9.73 -3.02 38.49
N ASP A 894 8.74 -3.14 37.61
CA ASP A 894 8.55 -4.34 36.79
C ASP A 894 9.37 -4.32 35.49
N TYR A 895 9.55 -3.13 34.89
CA TYR A 895 10.45 -2.90 33.75
C TYR A 895 11.91 -3.25 34.09
N THR A 896 12.44 -2.66 35.15
CA THR A 896 13.85 -2.77 35.57
C THR A 896 14.27 -4.19 36.01
N LYS A 897 13.32 -5.09 36.30
CA LYS A 897 13.61 -6.52 36.51
C LYS A 897 13.75 -7.33 35.22
N ARG A 898 13.16 -6.84 34.12
CA ARG A 898 12.94 -7.58 32.86
C ARG A 898 13.78 -7.03 31.71
N VAL A 899 14.11 -5.74 31.73
CA VAL A 899 14.87 -5.04 30.68
C VAL A 899 16.20 -4.52 31.24
N LYS A 900 17.32 -4.91 30.61
CA LYS A 900 18.68 -4.52 31.01
C LYS A 900 19.18 -3.40 30.09
N TYR A 901 19.50 -2.20 30.62
CA TYR A 901 20.02 -1.10 29.81
C TYR A 901 21.06 -0.22 30.52
N VAL A 902 21.85 0.53 29.73
CA VAL A 902 22.85 1.54 30.12
C VAL A 902 22.90 2.68 29.09
N THR A 903 23.56 3.80 29.38
CA THR A 903 23.79 4.89 28.40
C THR A 903 25.12 4.75 27.65
N MET A 904 25.28 5.46 26.52
CA MET A 904 26.54 5.51 25.76
C MET A 904 27.70 6.02 26.62
N GLU A 905 27.51 7.08 27.43
CA GLU A 905 28.54 7.54 28.37
C GLU A 905 29.00 6.43 29.32
N GLN A 906 28.05 5.68 29.89
CA GLN A 906 28.34 4.55 30.78
C GLN A 906 29.08 3.45 30.02
N PHE A 907 28.63 3.08 28.82
CA PHE A 907 29.26 2.06 27.98
C PHE A 907 30.71 2.40 27.61
N ILE A 908 30.99 3.61 27.13
CA ILE A 908 32.37 4.05 26.82
C ILE A 908 33.23 4.16 28.09
N SER A 909 32.63 4.48 29.24
CA SER A 909 33.34 4.50 30.53
C SER A 909 33.70 3.10 31.05
N ILE A 910 32.85 2.10 30.77
CA ILE A 910 33.03 0.70 31.21
C ILE A 910 33.95 -0.06 30.26
N GLU A 911 33.67 -0.07 28.95
CA GLU A 911 34.40 -0.91 27.98
C GLU A 911 35.46 -0.14 27.18
N GLY A 912 35.34 1.19 27.11
CA GLY A 912 36.16 2.03 26.24
C GLY A 912 37.59 2.29 26.71
N HIS A 913 38.04 1.73 27.84
CA HIS A 913 39.42 1.88 28.34
C HIS A 913 40.39 0.90 27.66
N ALA A 914 41.70 1.16 27.76
CA ALA A 914 42.77 0.42 27.06
C ALA A 914 42.97 -1.06 27.49
N GLY A 915 41.98 -1.65 28.16
CA GLY A 915 41.91 -3.05 28.55
C GLY A 915 40.48 -3.54 28.82
N GLY A 916 39.46 -2.79 28.37
CA GLY A 916 38.09 -3.27 28.24
C GLY A 916 37.91 -3.97 26.90
N LEU A 917 36.69 -4.42 26.58
CA LEU A 917 36.43 -5.20 25.36
C LEU A 917 36.53 -4.34 24.08
N PHE A 918 36.33 -3.02 24.16
CA PHE A 918 36.21 -2.13 23.00
C PHE A 918 37.05 -0.84 23.16
N PRO A 919 38.40 -0.94 23.19
CA PRO A 919 39.29 0.15 23.63
C PRO A 919 39.34 1.34 22.65
N VAL A 920 38.83 2.50 23.08
CA VAL A 920 38.85 3.74 22.26
C VAL A 920 40.31 4.19 21.98
N PRO A 921 40.70 4.42 20.70
CA PRO A 921 42.04 4.87 20.33
C PRO A 921 42.46 6.16 21.03
N ALA A 922 43.72 6.23 21.48
CA ALA A 922 44.22 7.34 22.29
C ALA A 922 44.13 8.71 21.59
N GLU A 923 44.27 8.74 20.27
CA GLU A 923 44.29 9.96 19.44
C GLU A 923 42.90 10.56 19.19
N THR A 924 41.82 9.77 19.31
CA THR A 924 40.43 10.23 19.15
C THR A 924 39.65 10.24 20.48
N ARG A 925 40.25 9.75 21.57
CA ARG A 925 39.59 9.44 22.84
C ARG A 925 38.77 10.58 23.43
N GLU A 926 39.30 11.81 23.41
CA GLU A 926 38.64 12.98 23.98
C GLU A 926 37.38 13.38 23.19
N HIS A 927 37.46 13.34 21.86
CA HIS A 927 36.31 13.62 20.98
C HIS A 927 35.22 12.55 21.11
N VAL A 928 35.61 11.27 21.18
CA VAL A 928 34.68 10.14 21.39
C VAL A 928 33.99 10.24 22.76
N LEU A 929 34.73 10.55 23.84
CA LEU A 929 34.13 10.73 25.18
C LEU A 929 33.19 11.94 25.27
N SER A 930 33.48 13.01 24.52
CA SER A 930 32.59 14.17 24.42
C SER A 930 31.29 13.80 23.67
N ALA A 931 31.43 13.21 22.47
CA ALA A 931 30.32 12.78 21.63
C ALA A 931 29.47 11.65 22.25
N ALA A 932 29.99 10.91 23.24
CA ALA A 932 29.27 9.86 23.96
C ALA A 932 28.17 10.41 24.89
N LYS A 933 28.19 11.71 25.23
CA LYS A 933 27.16 12.36 26.04
C LYS A 933 26.16 13.10 25.18
N VAL A 934 26.67 13.98 24.32
CA VAL A 934 25.93 14.85 23.41
C VAL A 934 26.65 14.92 22.07
N CYS A 935 25.92 14.79 20.96
CA CYS A 935 26.49 14.94 19.62
C CYS A 935 25.54 15.63 18.63
N SER A 936 26.11 16.24 17.60
CA SER A 936 25.37 16.93 16.53
C SER A 936 25.23 16.09 15.26
N ARG A 937 24.07 16.22 14.59
CA ARG A 937 23.75 15.56 13.32
C ARG A 937 24.03 16.51 12.14
N GLY A 938 24.87 16.09 11.19
CA GLY A 938 25.00 16.73 9.87
C GLY A 938 26.33 17.43 9.59
N GLY A 939 27.16 17.69 10.61
CA GLY A 939 28.57 18.04 10.39
C GLY A 939 29.42 16.80 10.09
N THR A 940 30.52 16.98 9.36
CA THR A 940 31.58 15.96 9.22
C THR A 940 32.78 16.32 10.09
N ILE A 941 33.60 15.33 10.47
CA ILE A 941 34.90 15.52 11.16
C ILE A 941 35.80 16.47 10.35
N SER A 942 35.76 16.39 9.02
CA SER A 942 36.56 17.24 8.12
C SER A 942 36.11 18.71 8.02
N SER A 943 34.87 19.00 8.46
CA SER A 943 34.27 20.35 8.44
C SER A 943 34.13 20.96 9.84
N TRP A 944 34.49 20.23 10.90
CA TRP A 944 34.39 20.69 12.27
C TRP A 944 35.67 21.40 12.71
N ASP A 945 35.54 22.60 13.27
CA ASP A 945 36.64 23.45 13.73
C ASP A 945 37.00 23.25 15.21
N GLY A 946 36.34 22.30 15.88
CA GLY A 946 36.45 22.04 17.32
C GLY A 946 35.48 22.86 18.18
N VAL A 947 34.57 23.63 17.58
CA VAL A 947 33.61 24.48 18.31
C VAL A 947 32.19 23.88 18.27
N GLY A 948 31.47 24.01 19.39
CA GLY A 948 30.10 23.49 19.53
C GLY A 948 30.01 21.98 19.73
N ASP A 949 28.80 21.44 19.58
CA ASP A 949 28.50 20.01 19.77
C ASP A 949 29.30 19.14 18.77
N PRO A 950 30.07 18.15 19.22
CA PRO A 950 30.90 17.33 18.34
C PRO A 950 30.03 16.51 17.37
N PRO A 951 30.46 16.29 16.11
CA PRO A 951 29.76 15.43 15.17
C PRO A 951 29.55 14.01 15.72
N CYS A 952 28.34 13.46 15.58
CA CYS A 952 28.05 12.05 15.95
C CYS A 952 28.91 11.04 15.16
N GLU A 953 29.54 11.46 14.06
CA GLU A 953 30.50 10.69 13.26
C GLU A 953 31.63 10.09 14.13
N PHE A 954 32.13 10.79 15.15
CA PHE A 954 33.11 10.24 16.09
C PHE A 954 32.64 8.96 16.83
N ILE A 955 31.35 8.86 17.14
CA ILE A 955 30.77 7.65 17.74
C ILE A 955 30.55 6.57 16.68
N HIS A 956 30.14 6.95 15.47
CA HIS A 956 29.93 6.00 14.39
C HIS A 956 31.24 5.30 13.98
N ASP A 957 32.32 6.05 13.75
CA ASP A 957 33.66 5.52 13.39
C ASP A 957 34.21 4.58 14.48
N TYR A 958 34.02 4.94 15.75
CA TYR A 958 34.41 4.10 16.88
C TYR A 958 33.61 2.79 16.94
N LEU A 959 32.30 2.84 16.68
CA LEU A 959 31.46 1.64 16.69
C LEU A 959 31.70 0.75 15.46
N GLU A 960 31.91 1.33 14.27
CA GLU A 960 32.25 0.57 13.05
C GLU A 960 33.61 -0.13 13.13
N SER A 961 34.52 0.34 13.98
CA SER A 961 35.82 -0.29 14.23
C SER A 961 35.82 -1.36 15.33
N HIS A 962 34.74 -1.53 16.10
CA HIS A 962 34.69 -2.43 17.27
C HIS A 962 33.48 -3.38 17.32
N ALA A 963 32.33 -2.97 16.76
CA ALA A 963 31.11 -3.75 16.79
C ALA A 963 30.97 -4.64 15.55
N THR A 964 30.20 -5.73 15.67
CA THR A 964 29.62 -6.33 14.48
C THR A 964 28.36 -5.56 14.12
N THR A 965 28.27 -5.02 12.91
CA THR A 965 27.04 -4.46 12.36
C THR A 965 26.24 -5.60 11.70
N PRO A 966 25.22 -6.20 12.35
CA PRO A 966 24.31 -7.11 11.66
C PRO A 966 23.63 -6.34 10.51
N ASN A 967 23.45 -6.97 9.35
CA ASN A 967 22.97 -6.28 8.14
C ASN A 967 21.45 -6.04 8.15
N ILE A 968 20.93 -5.61 9.29
CA ILE A 968 19.50 -5.47 9.57
C ILE A 968 19.02 -4.03 9.41
N THR A 969 17.76 -3.86 9.02
CA THR A 969 17.02 -2.60 8.80
C THR A 969 15.53 -2.87 8.96
N ALA A 970 14.75 -1.91 9.43
CA ALA A 970 13.28 -1.98 9.47
C ALA A 970 12.59 -0.96 8.57
N THR A 971 13.35 0.01 8.00
CA THR A 971 12.98 0.47 6.66
C THR A 971 12.92 -0.70 5.72
N HIS A 972 12.24 -0.43 4.64
CA HIS A 972 11.34 -1.40 4.11
C HIS A 972 12.10 -2.31 3.15
N HIS A 973 12.93 -3.23 3.69
CA HIS A 973 13.47 -4.40 2.95
C HIS A 973 13.52 -5.77 3.70
N GLN A 974 13.01 -5.97 4.95
CA GLN A 974 13.44 -7.03 5.90
C GLN A 974 12.54 -7.44 7.12
N CYS A 975 12.62 -8.68 7.67
CA CYS A 975 12.09 -9.08 9.01
C CYS A 975 12.92 -10.11 9.82
N LEU A 976 12.66 -10.17 11.13
CA LEU A 976 13.39 -10.99 12.10
C LEU A 976 12.57 -12.25 12.48
N VAL A 977 12.97 -13.44 12.04
CA VAL A 977 12.55 -14.72 12.62
C VAL A 977 13.34 -15.05 13.87
N PHE A 978 12.59 -15.28 14.92
CA PHE A 978 12.98 -16.13 16.03
C PHE A 978 12.33 -17.51 15.85
N ASP A 979 13.07 -18.45 15.24
CA ASP A 979 12.68 -19.86 15.08
C ASP A 979 13.68 -20.73 15.82
N LYS A 980 13.16 -21.56 16.72
CA LYS A 980 13.97 -22.30 17.66
C LYS A 980 14.80 -23.38 16.98
N GLY A 981 14.26 -24.11 16.02
CA GLY A 981 14.97 -25.16 15.31
C GLY A 981 16.15 -24.59 14.53
N MET A 982 15.96 -23.45 13.87
CA MET A 982 17.02 -22.80 13.11
C MET A 982 18.13 -22.26 14.03
N TYR A 983 17.76 -21.71 15.19
CA TYR A 983 18.73 -21.27 16.20
C TYR A 983 19.47 -22.45 16.85
N GLU A 984 18.77 -23.51 17.28
CA GLU A 984 19.36 -24.63 18.02
C GLU A 984 20.07 -25.66 17.11
N THR A 985 19.55 -25.92 15.90
CA THR A 985 20.01 -27.03 15.03
C THR A 985 20.50 -26.58 13.63
N GLY A 986 20.15 -25.38 13.18
CA GLY A 986 20.41 -24.93 11.80
C GLY A 986 19.39 -25.43 10.77
N VAL A 987 18.29 -26.04 11.22
CA VAL A 987 17.12 -26.40 10.41
C VAL A 987 15.87 -25.87 11.12
N PRO A 988 15.07 -24.98 10.52
CA PRO A 988 13.91 -24.40 11.19
C PRO A 988 12.92 -25.46 11.72
N ASP A 989 12.35 -25.19 12.90
CA ASP A 989 11.38 -26.06 13.60
C ASP A 989 9.99 -25.91 12.96
N ASN A 990 9.56 -24.65 12.82
CA ASN A 990 8.37 -24.32 12.08
C ASN A 990 8.74 -23.43 10.90
N PRO A 991 9.35 -24.02 9.85
CA PRO A 991 9.28 -23.47 8.51
C PRO A 991 7.92 -23.70 7.87
N GLU A 992 6.94 -24.19 8.65
CA GLU A 992 5.53 -23.89 8.53
C GLU A 992 5.12 -22.61 9.25
N SER A 993 6.11 -21.75 9.53
CA SER A 993 6.05 -20.30 9.61
C SER A 993 7.34 -19.66 8.98
N ALA A 994 8.07 -20.37 8.07
CA ALA A 994 9.19 -19.93 7.15
C ALA A 994 9.15 -20.05 5.49
N SER A 995 8.34 -19.64 4.40
CA SER A 995 7.25 -18.69 3.77
C SER A 995 5.52 -18.67 3.86
N GLU A 996 4.45 -18.38 4.84
CA GLU A 996 3.78 -17.33 6.02
C GLU A 996 3.79 -15.75 6.56
N PHE A 997 3.76 -15.40 7.88
CA PHE A 997 3.92 -14.03 8.53
C PHE A 997 5.11 -13.09 8.04
N CYS A 998 5.41 -12.81 6.74
CA CYS A 998 6.61 -12.09 6.17
C CYS A 998 7.00 -12.49 4.71
N GLY A 999 6.23 -13.28 3.96
CA GLY A 999 6.63 -13.64 2.58
C GLY A 999 5.71 -12.93 1.61
N SER A 1000 5.49 -11.67 1.92
CA SER A 1000 4.28 -10.99 1.61
C SER A 1000 4.55 -9.52 1.29
N GLY A 1001 5.01 -9.10 0.12
CA GLY A 1001 5.83 -9.76 -0.88
C GLY A 1001 6.83 -10.70 -0.30
N ASN A 1002 7.69 -10.21 0.59
CA ASN A 1002 8.93 -10.86 0.92
C ASN A 1002 9.81 -10.20 2.05
N ARG A 1003 9.47 -10.13 3.36
CA ARG A 1003 10.47 -9.66 4.36
C ARG A 1003 11.53 -10.69 4.59
N GLN A 1004 12.67 -10.36 4.02
CA GLN A 1004 13.98 -10.98 4.14
C GLN A 1004 14.17 -11.51 5.56
N ILE A 1005 14.35 -12.83 5.73
CA ILE A 1005 14.31 -13.55 7.00
C ILE A 1005 15.65 -13.54 7.76
N VAL A 1006 15.91 -12.67 8.74
CA VAL A 1006 16.91 -13.11 9.74
C VAL A 1006 16.24 -14.17 10.53
N TYR A 1007 16.45 -15.42 10.15
CA TYR A 1007 16.58 -16.43 11.18
C TYR A 1007 17.70 -15.95 12.08
N VAL A 1008 17.35 -15.64 13.33
CA VAL A 1008 18.35 -15.40 14.36
C VAL A 1008 19.10 -16.71 14.52
N THR A 1009 20.30 -16.76 13.95
CA THR A 1009 21.23 -17.87 14.14
C THR A 1009 22.07 -17.63 15.40
N LYS A 1010 22.75 -18.67 15.88
CA LYS A 1010 23.78 -18.50 16.92
C LYS A 1010 24.88 -17.51 16.50
N GLU A 1011 25.20 -17.43 15.20
CA GLU A 1011 26.20 -16.50 14.67
C GLU A 1011 25.83 -15.04 14.94
N MET A 1012 24.54 -14.68 14.86
CA MET A 1012 24.08 -13.34 15.24
C MET A 1012 24.11 -13.11 16.76
N GLN A 1013 24.13 -14.19 17.55
CA GLN A 1013 24.33 -14.15 19.01
C GLN A 1013 25.81 -14.19 19.43
N GLU A 1014 26.76 -14.53 18.54
CA GLU A 1014 28.18 -14.63 18.92
C GLU A 1014 28.87 -13.28 19.23
N PRO A 1015 28.68 -12.18 18.47
CA PRO A 1015 29.32 -10.91 18.76
C PRO A 1015 28.99 -10.37 20.15
N SER A 1016 30.01 -10.02 20.95
CA SER A 1016 29.84 -9.39 22.26
C SER A 1016 29.25 -7.98 22.16
N LEU A 1017 29.34 -7.34 21.00
CA LEU A 1017 28.71 -6.04 20.68
C LEU A 1017 28.08 -6.10 19.28
N LEU A 1018 26.76 -5.87 19.22
CA LEU A 1018 26.04 -5.63 17.97
C LEU A 1018 25.76 -4.13 17.83
N TYR A 1019 26.04 -3.54 16.67
CA TYR A 1019 25.72 -2.14 16.36
C TYR A 1019 24.66 -2.04 15.27
N ILE A 1020 23.50 -1.47 15.60
CA ILE A 1020 22.38 -1.30 14.66
C ILE A 1020 22.32 0.16 14.18
N GLN A 1021 22.60 0.37 12.90
CA GLN A 1021 22.64 1.70 12.27
C GLN A 1021 21.25 2.23 11.91
N ALA A 1022 20.39 2.35 12.92
CA ALA A 1022 18.96 2.60 12.78
C ALA A 1022 18.57 4.00 12.24
N GLY A 1023 19.52 4.90 11.96
CA GLY A 1023 19.23 6.27 11.50
C GLY A 1023 19.12 6.55 9.98
N LYS A 1024 19.66 5.71 9.07
CA LYS A 1024 19.72 5.99 7.61
C LYS A 1024 19.55 4.74 6.73
N PRO A 1025 18.91 4.81 5.55
CA PRO A 1025 18.90 3.68 4.62
C PRO A 1025 20.34 3.30 4.21
N PRO A 1026 20.65 2.01 3.98
CA PRO A 1026 19.75 0.84 3.97
C PRO A 1026 19.71 0.09 5.33
N THR A 1027 20.02 0.74 6.45
CA THR A 1027 20.10 0.15 7.81
C THR A 1027 19.07 0.72 8.81
N ARG A 1028 18.35 1.78 8.43
CA ARG A 1028 17.36 2.50 9.24
C ARG A 1028 16.33 1.57 9.89
N MET A 1029 16.01 1.75 11.17
CA MET A 1029 14.96 0.97 11.85
C MET A 1029 13.70 1.79 11.94
N LEU A 1030 12.93 1.84 10.86
CA LEU A 1030 11.65 2.54 10.80
C LEU A 1030 10.55 1.52 10.47
N GLY A 1031 9.96 0.92 11.50
CA GLY A 1031 8.95 -0.13 11.42
C GLY A 1031 8.27 -0.33 12.78
N HIS A 1032 7.05 -0.87 12.83
CA HIS A 1032 6.43 -1.38 14.06
C HIS A 1032 7.04 -2.72 14.44
N TYR A 1033 7.12 -3.03 15.73
CA TYR A 1033 7.87 -4.19 16.20
C TYR A 1033 7.30 -5.54 15.71
N TYR A 1034 5.98 -5.75 15.75
CA TYR A 1034 5.34 -6.95 15.19
C TYR A 1034 5.34 -6.91 13.64
N GLY A 1035 5.29 -5.69 13.08
CA GLY A 1035 5.55 -5.37 11.68
C GLY A 1035 7.03 -5.52 11.31
N TYR A 1036 7.88 -6.01 12.22
CA TYR A 1036 9.30 -6.25 11.96
C TYR A 1036 9.86 -7.58 12.48
N ILE A 1037 9.25 -8.15 13.51
CA ILE A 1037 9.77 -9.28 14.29
C ILE A 1037 8.67 -10.33 14.44
N HIS A 1038 9.04 -11.58 14.24
CA HIS A 1038 8.18 -12.75 14.36
C HIS A 1038 8.83 -13.86 15.17
N PHE A 1039 7.97 -14.70 15.72
CA PHE A 1039 8.34 -15.90 16.43
C PHE A 1039 7.48 -17.03 15.86
N THR A 1040 8.12 -18.08 15.36
CA THR A 1040 7.41 -19.18 14.67
C THR A 1040 6.59 -20.08 15.61
N ASP A 1041 6.78 -19.87 16.92
CA ASP A 1041 5.86 -20.24 18.00
C ASP A 1041 4.97 -19.03 18.34
N VAL A 1042 3.66 -19.18 18.08
CA VAL A 1042 2.63 -18.16 18.30
C VAL A 1042 2.51 -17.72 19.76
N ALA A 1043 2.74 -18.61 20.72
CA ALA A 1043 2.67 -18.26 22.15
C ALA A 1043 3.84 -17.35 22.55
N VAL A 1044 5.03 -17.57 21.95
CA VAL A 1044 6.20 -16.68 22.08
C VAL A 1044 5.96 -15.35 21.37
N GLY A 1045 5.40 -15.37 20.15
CA GLY A 1045 5.09 -14.16 19.39
C GLY A 1045 4.08 -13.27 20.11
N ASN A 1046 3.02 -13.88 20.65
CA ASN A 1046 2.04 -13.17 21.46
C ASN A 1046 2.62 -12.72 22.82
N TYR A 1047 3.60 -13.42 23.41
CA TYR A 1047 4.33 -12.90 24.58
C TYR A 1047 5.06 -11.59 24.26
N TYR A 1048 5.82 -11.51 23.17
CA TYR A 1048 6.54 -10.27 22.84
C TYR A 1048 5.60 -9.11 22.40
N LYS A 1049 4.40 -9.43 21.91
CA LYS A 1049 3.32 -8.43 21.72
C LYS A 1049 2.79 -7.90 23.06
N ARG A 1050 2.52 -8.77 24.03
CA ARG A 1050 2.15 -8.38 25.40
C ARG A 1050 3.29 -7.66 26.14
N TYR A 1051 4.56 -8.00 25.91
CA TYR A 1051 5.73 -7.32 26.47
C TYR A 1051 5.80 -5.83 26.07
N ILE A 1052 5.54 -5.47 24.80
CA ILE A 1052 5.47 -4.05 24.40
C ILE A 1052 4.19 -3.38 24.90
N ARG A 1053 3.03 -4.07 24.87
CA ARG A 1053 1.80 -3.54 25.50
C ARG A 1053 2.02 -3.19 26.96
N ASP A 1054 2.60 -4.12 27.72
CA ASP A 1054 2.55 -4.05 29.17
C ASP A 1054 3.73 -3.29 29.80
N LEU A 1055 4.86 -3.15 29.11
CA LEU A 1055 6.10 -2.56 29.66
C LEU A 1055 6.62 -1.33 28.89
N PHE A 1056 6.02 -0.93 27.76
CA PHE A 1056 6.53 0.19 26.94
C PHE A 1056 5.49 1.31 26.78
N HIS A 1057 4.81 1.66 27.88
CA HIS A 1057 3.94 2.82 27.97
C HIS A 1057 4.72 4.12 28.26
N PHE A 1058 4.09 5.28 28.03
CA PHE A 1058 4.61 6.57 28.47
C PHE A 1058 4.69 6.66 30.00
N ARG A 1059 5.44 7.64 30.50
CA ARG A 1059 5.50 7.96 31.93
C ARG A 1059 4.12 8.31 32.51
N HIS A 1060 3.88 8.00 33.79
CA HIS A 1060 2.57 8.19 34.43
C HIS A 1060 2.10 9.66 34.45
N GLU A 1061 3.03 10.61 34.53
CA GLU A 1061 2.80 12.05 34.50
C GLU A 1061 2.03 12.47 33.23
N ILE A 1062 2.36 11.86 32.08
CA ILE A 1062 1.71 12.08 30.79
C ILE A 1062 0.26 11.54 30.81
N PHE A 1063 0.05 10.33 31.33
CA PHE A 1063 -1.30 9.75 31.48
C PHE A 1063 -2.16 10.53 32.48
N CYS A 1064 -1.58 11.09 33.53
CA CYS A 1064 -2.30 11.89 34.51
C CYS A 1064 -2.79 13.22 33.92
N ALA A 1065 -1.89 14.00 33.30
CA ALA A 1065 -2.25 15.25 32.63
C ALA A 1065 -3.35 15.00 31.58
N ALA A 1066 -3.22 13.92 30.82
CA ALA A 1066 -4.21 13.53 29.84
C ALA A 1066 -5.57 13.15 30.43
N GLY A 1067 -5.56 12.35 31.50
CA GLY A 1067 -6.77 11.90 32.18
C GLY A 1067 -7.58 13.03 32.82
N LYS A 1068 -6.93 14.11 33.27
CA LYS A 1068 -7.64 15.33 33.74
C LYS A 1068 -8.52 15.91 32.66
N ILE A 1069 -7.97 16.07 31.47
CA ILE A 1069 -8.68 16.64 30.32
C ILE A 1069 -9.79 15.69 29.88
N ILE A 1070 -9.53 14.38 29.77
CA ILE A 1070 -10.56 13.36 29.48
C ILE A 1070 -11.74 13.45 30.45
N LYS A 1071 -11.49 13.50 31.78
CA LYS A 1071 -12.57 13.58 32.78
C LYS A 1071 -13.34 14.90 32.71
N TYR A 1072 -12.70 16.01 32.35
CA TYR A 1072 -13.36 17.29 32.11
C TYR A 1072 -14.35 17.18 30.94
N LEU A 1073 -13.85 16.74 29.77
CA LEU A 1073 -14.64 16.61 28.54
C LEU A 1073 -15.83 15.64 28.74
N GLN A 1074 -15.58 14.50 29.39
CA GLN A 1074 -16.61 13.50 29.73
C GLN A 1074 -17.71 14.03 30.65
N GLN A 1075 -17.37 14.91 31.60
CA GLN A 1075 -18.36 15.48 32.51
C GLN A 1075 -19.24 16.52 31.78
N ALA A 1076 -18.63 17.39 30.98
CA ALA A 1076 -19.38 18.43 30.28
C ALA A 1076 -20.29 17.85 29.16
N ALA A 1077 -19.84 16.84 28.40
CA ALA A 1077 -20.66 16.20 27.37
C ALA A 1077 -21.85 15.41 27.96
N LYS A 1078 -21.68 14.86 29.15
CA LYS A 1078 -22.73 14.18 29.90
C LYS A 1078 -23.84 15.15 30.35
N GLU A 1079 -23.52 16.43 30.56
CA GLU A 1079 -24.53 17.47 30.83
C GLU A 1079 -25.33 17.85 29.57
N GLN A 1080 -24.77 17.63 28.38
CA GLN A 1080 -25.46 17.73 27.09
C GLN A 1080 -26.25 16.45 26.72
N GLY A 1081 -26.05 15.35 27.46
CA GLY A 1081 -26.87 14.13 27.40
C GLY A 1081 -26.13 12.88 26.91
N PHE A 1082 -24.86 12.99 26.54
CA PHE A 1082 -24.09 11.92 25.90
C PHE A 1082 -23.50 10.94 26.92
N GLN A 1083 -23.17 9.72 26.47
CA GLN A 1083 -22.98 8.59 27.37
C GLN A 1083 -21.60 7.96 27.24
N VAL A 1084 -20.83 8.09 28.33
CA VAL A 1084 -19.55 7.40 28.53
C VAL A 1084 -19.77 5.88 28.52
N ASP A 1085 -18.92 5.16 27.78
CA ASP A 1085 -18.95 3.72 27.61
C ASP A 1085 -18.44 2.94 28.85
N SER A 1086 -18.56 1.61 28.76
CA SER A 1086 -18.20 0.67 29.83
C SER A 1086 -16.71 0.58 30.21
N GLU A 1087 -15.78 1.17 29.44
CA GLU A 1087 -14.36 1.34 29.79
C GLU A 1087 -14.01 2.77 30.22
N GLY A 1088 -14.98 3.67 30.28
CA GLY A 1088 -14.68 5.09 30.47
C GLY A 1088 -14.10 5.75 29.22
N GLY A 1089 -14.43 5.25 28.03
CA GLY A 1089 -14.30 6.00 26.77
C GLY A 1089 -15.61 6.71 26.43
N GLY A 1090 -15.63 7.59 25.46
CA GLY A 1090 -16.84 8.30 25.05
C GLY A 1090 -17.42 9.28 26.04
N GLY A 1091 -18.66 9.70 25.80
CA GLY A 1091 -19.26 10.93 26.31
C GLY A 1091 -18.82 12.11 25.47
N TYR A 1092 -17.51 12.35 25.45
CA TYR A 1092 -16.80 13.29 24.56
C TYR A 1092 -16.09 12.53 23.43
N SER A 1093 -15.49 13.23 22.47
CA SER A 1093 -14.61 12.62 21.46
C SER A 1093 -13.43 13.56 20.99
N SER A 1094 -12.43 13.14 20.17
CA SER A 1094 -11.05 13.79 20.15
C SER A 1094 -10.15 13.81 18.87
N LEU A 1095 -9.23 14.75 18.59
CA LEU A 1095 -8.66 15.10 17.25
C LEU A 1095 -7.15 15.53 17.19
N HIS A 1096 -6.36 15.32 16.10
CA HIS A 1096 -5.21 16.22 15.75
C HIS A 1096 -5.02 16.84 14.38
N VAL A 1097 -4.58 18.10 14.44
CA VAL A 1097 -4.52 19.07 13.35
C VAL A 1097 -3.08 19.48 13.11
N ARG A 1098 -2.32 18.79 12.25
CA ARG A 1098 -0.96 19.24 11.92
C ARG A 1098 -0.67 19.30 10.43
N ARG A 1099 0.22 20.24 10.12
CA ARG A 1099 0.61 20.71 8.81
C ARG A 1099 2.04 21.26 8.81
N GLY A 1100 2.47 21.92 9.88
CA GLY A 1100 3.44 23.03 9.82
C GLY A 1100 4.68 22.77 8.97
N ASP A 1101 5.49 21.79 9.35
CA ASP A 1101 6.71 21.41 8.62
C ASP A 1101 6.44 20.42 7.46
N PHE A 1102 5.23 19.87 7.41
CA PHE A 1102 5.03 18.46 7.17
C PHE A 1102 5.28 17.97 5.72
N GLN A 1103 5.95 16.82 5.60
CA GLN A 1103 6.64 16.42 4.36
C GLN A 1103 5.73 15.87 3.26
N TYR A 1104 4.67 15.13 3.58
CA TYR A 1104 3.76 14.62 2.56
C TYR A 1104 2.70 15.66 2.35
N LYS A 1105 3.02 16.63 1.52
CA LYS A 1105 2.32 17.89 1.55
C LYS A 1105 0.81 17.79 1.22
N LYS A 1106 0.35 16.79 0.45
CA LYS A 1106 -1.08 16.36 0.37
C LYS A 1106 -1.55 15.71 1.65
N MET A 1107 -1.20 16.32 2.78
CA MET A 1107 -1.69 16.15 4.12
C MET A 1107 -1.51 17.53 4.85
N ARG A 1108 -1.91 18.65 4.21
CA ARG A 1108 -2.01 20.02 4.81
C ARG A 1108 -3.00 21.04 4.14
N VAL A 1109 -4.17 21.39 4.71
CA VAL A 1109 -5.16 22.33 4.07
C VAL A 1109 -5.77 23.51 4.87
N SER A 1110 -7.02 23.94 4.65
CA SER A 1110 -7.22 25.36 4.32
C SER A 1110 -8.68 25.80 4.30
N ALA A 1111 -9.07 26.70 5.21
CA ALA A 1111 -10.27 27.58 5.29
C ALA A 1111 -11.67 27.12 4.80
N ASP A 1112 -11.79 26.33 3.72
CA ASP A 1112 -13.06 26.08 3.05
C ASP A 1112 -13.45 24.62 2.73
N ASP A 1113 -12.78 23.62 3.30
CA ASP A 1113 -13.08 22.19 3.05
C ASP A 1113 -13.19 21.30 4.37
N TRP A 1114 -12.79 21.92 5.47
CA TRP A 1114 -12.64 21.77 6.95
C TRP A 1114 -14.16 21.64 7.42
N LEU A 1115 -15.20 21.37 6.59
CA LEU A 1115 -16.50 20.72 7.00
C LEU A 1115 -17.03 19.66 6.00
N ASN A 1116 -16.56 19.56 4.76
CA ASN A 1116 -17.08 18.51 3.90
C ASN A 1116 -16.82 17.14 4.50
N THR A 1117 -15.53 16.81 4.54
CA THR A 1117 -15.09 15.45 4.56
C THR A 1117 -15.01 14.86 5.92
N THR A 1118 -16.16 14.78 6.56
CA THR A 1118 -16.32 14.09 7.83
C THR A 1118 -17.67 14.35 8.46
N ARG A 1119 -18.53 15.32 8.04
CA ARG A 1119 -19.98 15.54 8.69
C ARG A 1119 -22.20 14.38 8.67
N ASP A 1120 -22.57 13.15 8.03
CA ASP A 1120 -22.74 11.75 8.63
C ASP A 1120 -22.07 11.00 9.79
N ILE A 1121 -20.83 11.12 10.25
CA ILE A 1121 -20.34 10.33 11.41
C ILE A 1121 -20.24 11.18 12.71
N TRP A 1122 -20.83 12.40 12.71
CA TRP A 1122 -20.95 13.42 13.78
C TRP A 1122 -22.52 13.76 13.92
N LEU A 1123 -23.29 13.42 15.00
CA LEU A 1123 -24.69 13.89 15.37
C LEU A 1123 -24.91 14.95 16.49
N GLY A 1124 -25.78 15.92 16.26
CA GLY A 1124 -25.89 17.18 17.05
C GLY A 1124 -25.61 17.20 18.58
N LYS A 1125 -24.45 17.79 18.97
CA LYS A 1125 -24.11 18.59 20.16
C LYS A 1125 -23.49 17.91 21.44
N GLU A 1126 -22.39 17.14 21.35
CA GLU A 1126 -21.43 16.77 22.46
C GLU A 1126 -20.15 17.64 22.66
N ILE A 1127 -18.93 17.09 22.96
CA ILE A 1127 -17.72 17.89 23.32
C ILE A 1127 -16.37 17.44 22.74
N LEU A 1128 -15.58 18.44 22.31
CA LEU A 1128 -14.45 18.25 21.42
C LEU A 1128 -13.08 18.51 22.00
N TYR A 1129 -12.17 17.57 21.76
CA TYR A 1129 -10.77 17.75 22.08
C TYR A 1129 -9.83 17.80 20.87
N ILE A 1130 -8.94 18.79 20.77
CA ILE A 1130 -8.06 19.06 19.60
C ILE A 1130 -6.57 19.21 19.97
N THR A 1131 -5.79 18.19 19.70
CA THR A 1131 -4.35 18.29 19.44
C THR A 1131 -4.10 19.10 18.16
N THR A 1132 -3.06 19.93 18.06
CA THR A 1132 -2.78 20.72 16.83
C THR A 1132 -1.36 21.27 16.72
N ASP A 1133 -0.83 21.43 15.50
CA ASP A 1133 0.26 22.36 15.16
C ASP A 1133 -0.14 23.53 14.23
N GLU A 1134 -1.37 23.58 13.69
CA GLU A 1134 -1.85 24.86 13.13
C GLU A 1134 -2.02 25.89 14.25
N LYS A 1135 -1.63 27.12 13.92
CA LYS A 1135 -1.47 28.27 14.79
C LYS A 1135 -2.63 29.26 14.68
N ASP A 1136 -3.24 29.41 13.50
CA ASP A 1136 -4.37 30.32 13.26
C ASP A 1136 -5.71 29.74 13.75
N LYS A 1137 -5.75 29.16 14.97
CA LYS A 1137 -6.89 28.37 15.47
C LYS A 1137 -8.24 29.08 15.47
N GLU A 1138 -8.28 30.40 15.34
CA GLU A 1138 -9.54 31.15 15.25
C GLU A 1138 -10.03 31.25 13.81
N SER A 1139 -9.36 31.97 12.91
CA SER A 1139 -9.77 32.06 11.49
C SER A 1139 -9.87 30.67 10.84
N PHE A 1140 -8.96 29.79 11.24
CA PHE A 1140 -8.86 28.42 10.80
C PHE A 1140 -9.64 27.44 11.68
N PHE A 1141 -10.31 27.89 12.75
CA PHE A 1141 -11.44 27.17 13.35
C PHE A 1141 -12.83 27.83 13.31
N GLU A 1142 -12.98 28.94 12.60
CA GLU A 1142 -14.21 29.73 12.65
C GLU A 1142 -15.41 28.98 12.05
N PRO A 1143 -15.34 28.49 10.81
CA PRO A 1143 -16.40 27.68 10.25
C PRO A 1143 -16.69 26.30 10.92
N PHE A 1144 -16.36 26.16 12.21
CA PHE A 1144 -16.76 25.15 13.21
C PHE A 1144 -17.54 25.69 14.37
N ARG A 1145 -17.21 26.93 14.75
CA ARG A 1145 -17.95 27.79 15.67
C ARG A 1145 -19.18 28.44 14.99
N SER A 1146 -19.25 28.39 13.65
CA SER A 1146 -20.42 28.64 12.73
C SER A 1146 -21.55 27.54 12.11
N ALA A 1147 -21.69 25.24 11.84
CA ALA A 1147 -22.59 23.99 11.83
C ALA A 1147 -23.19 23.34 13.12
N GLY A 1148 -22.60 23.44 14.33
CA GLY A 1148 -23.14 22.78 15.54
C GLY A 1148 -22.22 22.54 16.78
N PHE A 1149 -21.01 23.12 16.90
CA PHE A 1149 -19.89 22.48 17.64
C PHE A 1149 -19.12 23.33 18.66
N GLU A 1150 -18.70 22.73 19.78
CA GLU A 1150 -18.02 23.32 20.95
C GLU A 1150 -16.58 22.77 21.13
N LEU A 1151 -15.58 23.51 20.64
CA LEU A 1151 -14.21 23.01 20.45
C LEU A 1151 -13.27 23.38 21.61
N TYR A 1152 -12.45 22.43 22.05
CA TYR A 1152 -11.34 22.63 22.97
C TYR A 1152 -10.04 22.10 22.37
N PHE A 1153 -8.93 22.80 22.55
CA PHE A 1153 -7.59 22.36 22.16
C PHE A 1153 -6.71 22.06 23.40
N LEU A 1154 -5.54 21.42 23.25
CA LEU A 1154 -4.62 21.19 24.38
C LEU A 1154 -4.31 22.48 25.18
N SER A 1155 -4.10 23.59 24.46
CA SER A 1155 -3.85 24.93 25.03
C SER A 1155 -4.92 25.41 25.99
N ASP A 1156 -6.14 24.95 25.80
CA ASP A 1156 -7.32 25.43 26.52
C ASP A 1156 -7.41 24.75 27.90
N PHE A 1157 -6.49 23.80 28.13
CA PHE A 1157 -6.26 23.08 29.38
C PHE A 1157 -4.91 23.41 30.01
N ASP A 1158 -4.17 24.43 29.53
CA ASP A 1158 -2.86 24.82 30.07
C ASP A 1158 -2.90 25.06 31.60
N ASP A 1159 -3.97 25.70 32.10
CA ASP A 1159 -4.25 25.88 33.54
C ASP A 1159 -4.67 24.57 34.25
N LEU A 1160 -5.37 23.66 33.56
CA LEU A 1160 -5.89 22.40 34.11
C LEU A 1160 -4.79 21.34 34.31
N ILE A 1161 -3.83 21.28 33.38
CA ILE A 1161 -2.66 20.40 33.47
C ILE A 1161 -1.45 21.07 34.14
N GLY A 1162 -1.44 22.41 34.21
CA GLY A 1162 -0.39 23.20 34.81
C GLY A 1162 0.87 23.27 33.93
N VAL A 1163 0.71 23.77 32.70
CA VAL A 1163 1.69 23.75 31.60
C VAL A 1163 3.13 24.13 32.00
N ASP A 1164 3.29 25.10 32.91
CA ASP A 1164 4.58 25.56 33.45
C ASP A 1164 5.38 24.48 34.23
N ASN A 1165 4.72 23.41 34.68
CA ASN A 1165 5.28 22.39 35.58
C ASN A 1165 5.52 21.03 34.89
N ILE A 1166 5.20 20.92 33.61
CA ILE A 1166 5.37 19.70 32.80
C ILE A 1166 6.33 19.99 31.64
N ASP A 1167 6.98 18.96 31.10
CA ASP A 1167 7.97 19.17 30.05
C ASP A 1167 7.31 19.64 28.73
N PRO A 1168 7.73 20.76 28.11
CA PRO A 1168 7.12 21.25 26.88
C PRO A 1168 7.33 20.32 25.68
N ASN A 1169 8.21 19.33 25.79
CA ASN A 1169 8.39 18.26 24.79
C ASN A 1169 7.44 17.07 25.03
N TRP A 1170 6.77 16.98 26.19
CA TRP A 1170 5.72 15.98 26.47
C TRP A 1170 4.34 16.37 25.94
N MET A 1171 4.13 17.62 25.52
CA MET A 1171 2.80 18.11 25.10
C MET A 1171 2.17 17.21 24.05
N GLY A 1172 2.90 16.85 22.99
CA GLY A 1172 2.44 15.91 21.97
C GLY A 1172 2.14 14.49 22.48
N MET A 1173 2.68 14.07 23.63
CA MET A 1173 2.36 12.79 24.28
C MET A 1173 1.14 12.87 25.19
N ILE A 1174 0.94 14.02 25.84
CA ILE A 1174 -0.28 14.34 26.60
C ILE A 1174 -1.44 14.41 25.62
N ASP A 1175 -1.32 15.24 24.58
CA ASP A 1175 -2.26 15.34 23.47
C ASP A 1175 -2.63 13.95 22.91
N MET A 1176 -1.61 13.10 22.73
CA MET A 1176 -1.80 11.72 22.35
C MET A 1176 -2.70 10.97 23.36
N VAL A 1177 -2.39 10.95 24.65
CA VAL A 1177 -3.22 10.21 25.61
C VAL A 1177 -4.59 10.87 25.87
N VAL A 1178 -4.72 12.21 25.85
CA VAL A 1178 -6.01 12.91 26.07
C VAL A 1178 -6.99 12.44 25.03
N ALA A 1179 -6.53 12.46 23.79
CA ALA A 1179 -7.39 12.10 22.71
C ALA A 1179 -7.83 10.63 22.89
N SER A 1180 -6.97 9.75 23.41
CA SER A 1180 -7.07 8.28 23.40
C SER A 1180 -8.42 7.61 23.78
N ARG A 1181 -9.35 8.35 24.39
CA ARG A 1181 -10.59 7.82 24.99
C ARG A 1181 -11.87 8.29 24.33
N GLY A 1182 -11.83 9.17 23.34
CA GLY A 1182 -13.06 9.63 22.71
C GLY A 1182 -13.92 8.48 22.18
N ARG A 1183 -15.25 8.57 22.28
CA ARG A 1183 -16.17 7.55 21.71
C ARG A 1183 -15.77 7.47 20.26
N ALA A 1184 -15.83 8.63 19.63
CA ALA A 1184 -15.19 8.99 18.40
C ALA A 1184 -13.80 9.62 18.59
N PHE A 1185 -13.04 9.80 17.51
CA PHE A 1185 -11.78 10.55 17.50
C PHE A 1185 -11.49 11.12 16.06
N CYS A 1186 -10.46 11.98 15.68
CA CYS A 1186 -10.06 12.45 14.29
C CYS A 1186 -8.60 13.03 13.89
N GLY A 1187 -8.23 13.38 12.61
CA GLY A 1187 -6.84 13.86 12.22
C GLY A 1187 -6.41 14.33 10.75
N THR A 1188 -5.12 14.69 10.38
CA THR A 1188 -4.45 14.82 8.99
C THR A 1188 -3.63 13.68 8.22
N TYR A 1189 -2.26 13.54 8.02
CA TYR A 1189 -1.53 12.31 7.44
C TYR A 1189 -0.02 12.34 6.90
N ARG A 1190 0.61 11.17 6.46
CA ARG A 1190 1.99 10.49 6.23
C ARG A 1190 3.27 10.51 7.20
N SER A 1191 3.55 9.50 8.05
CA SER A 1191 4.47 9.39 9.26
C SER A 1191 3.80 9.40 10.67
N THR A 1192 4.47 9.74 11.79
CA THR A 1192 4.43 8.88 13.00
C THR A 1192 3.59 9.17 14.24
N LEU A 1193 3.18 10.41 14.57
CA LEU A 1193 2.38 10.63 15.79
C LEU A 1193 1.15 9.72 15.76
N THR A 1194 0.49 9.71 14.61
CA THR A 1194 -0.72 8.96 14.20
C THR A 1194 -0.64 7.47 14.14
N GLY A 1195 0.54 6.87 14.09
CA GLY A 1195 0.63 5.46 14.44
C GLY A 1195 0.06 5.28 15.84
N TYR A 1196 0.59 6.00 16.83
CA TYR A 1196 0.70 5.42 18.15
C TYR A 1196 -0.61 5.11 18.90
N ILE A 1197 -1.41 6.13 19.20
CA ILE A 1197 -2.61 5.96 20.04
C ILE A 1197 -3.63 4.94 19.39
N ASN A 1198 -3.64 4.61 18.08
CA ASN A 1198 -4.43 3.48 17.51
C ASN A 1198 -4.35 2.23 18.38
N ARG A 1199 -3.10 1.94 18.71
CA ARG A 1199 -2.66 0.77 19.44
C ARG A 1199 -3.12 0.93 20.87
N LEU A 1200 -3.17 2.15 21.40
CA LEU A 1200 -3.84 2.47 22.64
C LEU A 1200 -5.37 2.22 22.56
N ARG A 1201 -6.17 2.62 21.54
CA ARG A 1201 -7.58 2.13 21.38
C ARG A 1201 -7.68 0.63 21.43
N GLY A 1202 -6.80 0.02 20.65
CA GLY A 1202 -6.74 -1.41 20.50
C GLY A 1202 -6.51 -2.09 21.82
N TYR A 1203 -5.50 -1.63 22.55
CA TYR A 1203 -5.19 -2.08 23.89
C TYR A 1203 -6.32 -1.76 24.89
N TYR A 1204 -7.03 -0.63 24.75
CA TYR A 1204 -8.20 -0.33 25.59
C TYR A 1204 -9.32 -1.35 25.40
N GLY A 1205 -9.33 -2.10 24.30
CA GLY A 1205 -10.48 -2.93 23.97
C GLY A 1205 -11.76 -2.10 24.03
N LEU A 1206 -11.68 -0.85 23.53
CA LEU A 1206 -12.86 -0.25 22.92
C LEU A 1206 -13.45 -1.34 22.04
N SER A 1207 -14.78 -1.47 21.96
CA SER A 1207 -15.33 -2.18 20.80
C SER A 1207 -15.04 -1.31 19.62
N MET A 1208 -15.21 -1.86 18.45
CA MET A 1208 -14.50 -1.27 17.37
C MET A 1208 -15.38 -1.25 16.08
N GLU A 1209 -15.66 -0.02 15.61
CA GLU A 1209 -16.28 0.65 14.42
C GLU A 1209 -15.92 2.26 14.33
N ASN A 1210 -15.70 3.02 15.46
CA ASN A 1210 -15.74 4.49 15.92
C ASN A 1210 -14.37 5.27 15.74
N SER A 1211 -13.71 5.39 14.58
CA SER A 1211 -12.41 6.14 14.47
C SER A 1211 -12.01 6.91 13.15
N TRP A 1212 -12.77 7.85 12.53
CA TRP A 1212 -12.71 8.03 11.05
C TRP A 1212 -11.84 9.18 10.42
N PHE A 1213 -11.20 10.12 11.16
CA PHE A 1213 -10.25 11.20 10.73
C PHE A 1213 -10.74 12.50 10.03
N GLY A 1214 -9.88 13.37 9.44
CA GLY A 1214 -10.11 14.29 8.24
C GLY A 1214 -9.16 13.89 5.43
N GLN A 1215 -8.48 12.81 4.82
CA GLN A 1215 -7.86 12.38 3.45
C GLN A 1215 -8.56 12.08 1.83
N SER A 1216 -9.65 11.39 1.14
CA SER A 1216 -10.52 10.07 1.03
C SER A 1216 -10.88 9.33 -0.30
N GLU A 1217 -10.05 8.42 -0.78
CA GLU A 1217 -10.24 6.96 -0.66
C GLU A 1217 -10.67 6.47 0.72
N GLU A 1218 -9.99 6.97 1.72
CA GLU A 1218 -9.65 6.19 2.84
C GLU A 1218 -10.73 6.31 3.93
N LYS A 1219 -11.77 7.15 3.93
CA LYS A 1219 -12.55 7.60 5.12
C LYS A 1219 -12.67 6.65 6.33
N GLN A 1220 -13.13 5.46 5.98
CA GLN A 1220 -13.58 4.36 6.79
C GLN A 1220 -12.43 3.38 7.04
N LEU A 1221 -11.22 3.66 6.52
CA LEU A 1221 -10.14 2.76 6.23
C LEU A 1221 -9.70 2.03 7.48
N MET A 1222 -10.28 1.95 8.68
CA MET A 1222 -9.97 0.88 9.65
C MET A 1222 -11.19 0.05 10.00
N HIS A 1223 -11.83 -0.54 8.99
CA HIS A 1223 -13.08 -1.30 9.14
C HIS A 1223 -13.11 -2.79 8.71
N GLU A 1224 -11.99 -3.52 8.63
CA GLU A 1224 -11.90 -4.92 8.11
C GLU A 1224 -10.69 -5.72 8.77
N TRP A 1225 -10.18 -6.94 8.31
CA TRP A 1225 -8.77 -7.51 8.58
C TRP A 1225 -7.67 -7.90 7.55
N ARG A 1226 -6.41 -8.21 7.91
CA ARG A 1226 -5.27 -8.38 6.95
C ARG A 1226 -4.30 -9.59 7.18
N ASN A 1227 -3.21 -9.72 6.37
CA ASN A 1227 -2.01 -10.57 6.35
C ASN A 1227 -0.66 -9.77 6.58
N VAL A 1228 0.64 -9.79 6.02
CA VAL A 1228 1.98 -8.99 6.34
C VAL A 1228 2.57 -8.20 5.17
N ASN A 1229 2.27 -6.93 4.91
CA ASN A 1229 2.79 -6.32 3.69
C ASN A 1229 2.72 -4.77 3.62
N LEU A 1230 3.85 -4.06 3.59
CA LEU A 1230 4.10 -2.80 2.82
C LEU A 1230 3.99 -1.37 3.32
N ASP A 1231 4.08 -1.14 4.60
CA ASP A 1231 4.76 0.03 5.18
C ASP A 1231 4.59 -0.27 6.65
N THR A 1232 5.70 -0.50 7.34
CA THR A 1232 5.62 -1.17 8.64
C THR A 1232 5.64 -0.21 9.79
N PHE A 1233 6.13 1.02 9.59
CA PHE A 1233 6.34 2.05 10.63
C PHE A 1233 5.09 2.70 11.16
N ALA A 1234 3.99 2.01 11.03
CA ALA A 1234 2.99 2.56 10.17
C ALA A 1234 1.73 2.97 10.94
N ARG A 1235 0.54 2.84 10.36
CA ARG A 1235 -0.57 2.60 11.29
C ARG A 1235 -0.27 1.34 12.07
N GLU A 1236 -0.71 1.36 13.31
CA GLU A 1236 -0.61 0.24 14.21
C GLU A 1236 -1.52 -0.90 13.81
N TRP A 1237 -1.03 -1.79 12.96
CA TRP A 1237 -1.58 -3.12 12.78
C TRP A 1237 -1.93 -3.76 14.14
N PRO A 1238 -2.95 -4.61 14.20
CA PRO A 1238 -3.71 -4.89 15.41
C PRO A 1238 -3.02 -5.88 16.32
N ASP A 1239 -2.01 -6.54 15.80
CA ASP A 1239 -1.00 -7.32 16.47
C ASP A 1239 -0.68 -6.94 17.86
N ALA A 1240 -0.47 -5.65 18.08
CA ALA A 1240 -0.11 -5.19 19.37
C ALA A 1240 -1.19 -5.60 20.40
N TRP A 1241 -2.48 -5.58 20.06
CA TRP A 1241 -3.59 -5.86 20.99
C TRP A 1241 -4.35 -7.19 20.78
N ILE A 1242 -4.24 -7.83 19.62
CA ILE A 1242 -5.29 -8.75 19.14
C ILE A 1242 -5.01 -10.25 19.21
N GLY A 1243 -5.98 -11.00 19.74
CA GLY A 1243 -5.90 -12.43 20.03
C GLY A 1243 -4.76 -12.81 20.99
N ILE A 1244 -3.93 -11.84 21.39
CA ILE A 1244 -2.63 -12.05 22.03
C ILE A 1244 -2.73 -12.69 23.40
N ASP A 1245 -3.86 -12.57 24.09
CA ASP A 1245 -4.06 -13.16 25.42
C ASP A 1245 -4.29 -14.69 25.36
N ALA A 1246 -4.30 -15.28 24.17
CA ALA A 1246 -4.42 -16.70 23.90
C ALA A 1246 -3.24 -17.27 23.09
N ASP A 1247 -3.04 -18.59 23.21
CA ASP A 1247 -2.01 -19.33 22.48
C ASP A 1247 -2.53 -19.78 21.12
N VAL A 1248 -3.14 -18.84 20.41
CA VAL A 1248 -3.83 -19.11 19.17
C VAL A 1248 -3.53 -18.01 18.18
N ALA A 1249 -3.42 -18.46 16.95
CA ALA A 1249 -3.17 -17.65 15.79
C ALA A 1249 -4.36 -16.72 15.52
N PRO A 1250 -4.18 -15.39 15.64
CA PRO A 1250 -5.28 -14.47 15.42
C PRO A 1250 -5.73 -14.56 13.94
N SER A 1251 -7.03 -14.53 13.69
CA SER A 1251 -7.63 -14.96 12.40
C SER A 1251 -9.06 -14.45 12.23
N GLN A 1252 -9.65 -14.42 11.01
CA GLN A 1252 -11.00 -13.87 10.69
C GLN A 1252 -12.20 -14.62 11.30
N ALA A 1253 -11.91 -15.36 12.33
CA ALA A 1253 -12.78 -16.10 13.17
C ALA A 1253 -13.08 -15.38 14.49
N ILE A 1254 -12.23 -14.43 14.87
CA ILE A 1254 -12.09 -13.98 16.26
C ILE A 1254 -12.74 -12.61 16.49
N PHE A 1255 -12.73 -11.76 15.46
CA PHE A 1255 -13.65 -10.66 15.21
C PHE A 1255 -14.46 -10.98 13.94
#